data_AF-A0AAU4DH85-F1
#
_entry.id   AF-A0AAU4DH85-F1
#
_cell.length_a   1.000
_cell.length_b   1.000
_cell.length_c   1.000
_cell.angle_alpha   90.00
_cell.angle_beta   90.00
_cell.angle_gamma   90.00
#
_symmetry.space_group_name_H-M   'P 1'
#
loop_
_entity.id
_entity.type
_entity.pdbx_description
1 polymer ?
#
loop_
_entity_poly.entity_id
_entity_poly.type
_entity_poly.pdbx_seq_one_letter_code
_entity_poly.pdbx_strand_id
1 'polypeptide(L)'
;MTTHLPTTTVVVPPSATAPEPPRRRTGGRRGTDHWALWGSLAGALALTALLFQRIAPLSGAIGFVLCAWLSFLGLYALVSRDEGGTAVRDRLASVVVHSIAVLLLGVLVWTVAYVFWEGRDALKHLNFFTEDLSAAGPADPLDKGGALHAVVGTLTQIAIALAITIPLGLSCAVFLGEVPGRFSRLVRTLVEAMTALPSILAGLFVYAVLVVTLHRDKSGFAAAVALSVMMLPILIRAADVVLRLVPGSLKEASYALGASRWRTVWTVTLPSARSGLATAVILAAARGIGETSPVLLCSGYTKILNLDPFGSPQASLPLMAFTLVKFPSQLHVARAFGAAAVLLALVLLLFLLARAVGGRGPGELTRRQQERRAVRSAADLRRMRQPALTPNPNRLARKATVLSRVLARTLTLFAAFALLGSSLLAGAPRAAAEDYHRIGGAGSTWSFNAVDDWISNVKQYGMTIDFNPGGSSYGRSQFKNGSTDFAVTEIPYGLTDNGQVDAAPPWPMAYLPIVAGGTSFMYNLKIGGTRVTNLRLSGETVAKLFTGQITKWNDPAVQAENPSLKLPETEVRPVVRSDGSGTTAQLTTWLSKRYPQIWDAYCTKTPRGGPCGMTSFFPLIGGRNWPALGSSDGVAKTVANDRNDGTITYVEYSYALNSRFPVVKLLNAAGYYVEPNGKDVSTALKHVQINPTDLTQQLDGVYDAPEPAAYPLSSYSYMAVHTTEVGDFKPDKGHTLAAFGYYFLCEGQQKADQLGYSPLTEDLVKSGFQQLAKIPGSERRAFDAGKCNNPTFGPGGTNPYAASADQPQDCDKKGSTVQCATGTGGNKATTPVSKGGGKTAAARGAATSGTPGTATAGAGTAAGGAGAAAGGADGQGAAAGDPAQEGDAGGSGGSGGQQYAADAVALSHASGTGLRHTLMLVAGLLLGAVIVLPPVVAGRSARRARSLDGGEGER
;
A
#
# COMPACT_ATOMS: atom_id res chain seq x y z
N MET A 1 66.78 -38.21 46.73
CA MET A 1 67.02 -36.93 46.01
C MET A 1 65.67 -36.34 45.65
N THR A 2 65.16 -35.49 46.53
CA THR A 2 63.86 -34.83 46.43
C THR A 2 64.09 -33.36 46.76
N THR A 3 64.21 -32.55 45.71
CA THR A 3 64.35 -31.10 45.78
C THR A 3 63.01 -30.48 46.17
N HIS A 4 62.81 -30.27 47.47
CA HIS A 4 61.77 -29.38 47.97
C HIS A 4 62.33 -27.94 48.01
N LEU A 5 61.93 -27.13 47.04
CA LEU A 5 62.02 -25.68 47.13
C LEU A 5 61.01 -25.20 48.19
N PRO A 6 61.41 -24.40 49.19
CA PRO A 6 60.46 -23.75 50.07
C PRO A 6 59.78 -22.59 49.34
N THR A 7 58.46 -22.69 49.20
CA THR A 7 57.58 -21.62 48.73
C THR A 7 57.72 -20.42 49.67
N THR A 8 58.38 -19.36 49.23
CA THR A 8 58.41 -18.06 49.91
C THR A 8 57.07 -17.38 49.67
N THR A 9 56.21 -17.37 50.68
CA THR A 9 55.01 -16.52 50.70
C THR A 9 55.45 -15.07 50.83
N VAL A 10 55.48 -14.35 49.72
CA VAL A 10 55.63 -12.89 49.72
C VAL A 10 54.34 -12.31 50.30
N VAL A 11 54.39 -11.85 51.55
CA VAL A 11 53.33 -11.01 52.13
C VAL A 11 53.49 -9.62 51.49
N VAL A 12 52.67 -9.34 50.48
CA VAL A 12 52.52 -7.99 49.93
C VAL A 12 51.86 -7.13 51.02
N PRO A 13 52.51 -6.07 51.54
CA PRO A 13 51.85 -5.16 52.46
C PRO A 13 50.67 -4.50 51.75
N PRO A 14 49.53 -4.23 52.44
CA PRO A 14 48.39 -3.60 51.81
C PRO A 14 48.84 -2.25 51.26
N SER A 15 48.86 -2.12 49.93
CA SER A 15 49.05 -0.82 49.29
C SER A 15 48.01 0.12 49.88
N ALA A 16 48.43 1.27 50.43
CA ALA A 16 47.53 2.33 50.82
C ALA A 16 46.69 2.69 49.58
N THR A 17 45.49 2.13 49.49
CA THR A 17 44.57 2.43 48.41
C THR A 17 44.17 3.87 48.62
N ALA A 18 44.65 4.76 47.74
CA ALA A 18 44.08 6.09 47.58
C ALA A 18 42.55 5.94 47.63
N PRO A 19 41.83 6.80 48.37
CA PRO A 19 40.38 6.68 48.49
C PRO A 19 39.80 6.58 47.08
N GLU A 20 39.21 5.42 46.78
CA GLU A 20 38.60 5.14 45.48
C GLU A 20 37.65 6.31 45.20
N PRO A 21 37.86 7.08 44.10
CA PRO A 21 37.01 8.24 43.83
C PRO A 21 35.56 7.76 43.86
N PRO A 22 34.66 8.46 44.56
CA PRO A 22 33.30 7.98 44.78
C PRO A 22 32.71 7.60 43.43
N ARG A 23 32.40 6.30 43.25
CA ARG A 23 31.86 5.79 42.00
C ARG A 23 30.69 6.67 41.59
N ARG A 24 30.86 7.39 40.48
CA ARG A 24 29.86 8.34 39.97
C ARG A 24 28.55 7.57 39.77
N ARG A 25 27.55 7.79 40.64
CA ARG A 25 26.20 7.25 40.48
C ARG A 25 25.58 7.90 39.24
N THR A 26 25.68 7.23 38.10
CA THR A 26 25.13 7.68 36.80
C THR A 26 23.60 7.60 36.69
N GLY A 27 22.90 7.18 37.75
CA GLY A 27 21.44 6.92 37.69
C GLY A 27 20.53 7.93 38.38
N GLY A 28 21.06 8.94 39.08
CA GLY A 28 20.22 9.88 39.85
C GLY A 28 19.90 11.15 39.07
N ARG A 29 18.71 11.24 38.46
CA ARG A 29 18.19 12.51 37.92
C ARG A 29 18.01 13.50 39.07
N ARG A 30 18.62 14.68 38.97
CA ARG A 30 18.42 15.78 39.94
C ARG A 30 17.03 16.39 39.69
N GLY A 31 16.43 16.98 40.71
CA GLY A 31 15.15 17.71 40.55
C GLY A 31 15.20 18.78 39.46
N THR A 32 16.38 19.39 39.26
CA THR A 32 16.68 20.33 38.18
C THR A 32 16.55 19.73 36.78
N ASP A 33 16.85 18.44 36.61
CA ASP A 33 16.76 17.76 35.31
C ASP A 33 15.31 17.58 34.87
N HIS A 34 14.40 17.38 35.82
CA HIS A 34 12.96 17.30 35.53
C HIS A 34 12.42 18.65 35.07
N TRP A 35 12.82 19.74 35.72
CA TRP A 35 12.42 21.09 35.30
C TRP A 35 13.00 21.48 33.95
N ALA A 36 14.26 21.11 33.67
CA ALA A 36 14.86 21.32 32.36
C ALA A 36 14.10 20.58 31.25
N LEU A 37 13.69 19.33 31.51
CA LEU A 37 12.94 18.51 30.56
C LEU A 37 11.51 19.04 30.31
N TRP A 38 10.77 19.39 31.37
CA TRP A 38 9.41 19.92 31.20
C TRP A 38 9.41 21.35 30.65
N GLY A 39 10.40 22.16 31.06
CA GLY A 39 10.59 23.51 30.56
C GLY A 39 10.93 23.54 29.07
N SER A 40 11.84 22.67 28.61
CA SER A 40 12.15 22.56 27.19
C SER A 40 10.97 22.02 26.38
N LEU A 41 10.16 21.11 26.94
CA LEU A 41 8.95 20.59 26.27
C LEU A 41 7.90 21.68 26.08
N ALA A 42 7.59 22.44 27.13
CA ALA A 42 6.65 23.55 27.05
C ALA A 42 7.14 24.65 26.10
N GLY A 43 8.44 25.00 26.18
CA GLY A 43 9.07 25.96 25.28
C GLY A 43 9.03 25.52 23.81
N ALA A 44 9.22 24.23 23.55
CA ALA A 44 9.15 23.67 22.20
C ALA A 44 7.75 23.68 21.62
N LEU A 45 6.73 23.31 22.41
CA LEU A 45 5.33 23.38 21.98
C LEU A 45 4.91 24.82 21.68
N ALA A 46 5.32 25.78 22.52
CA ALA A 46 5.06 27.20 22.30
C ALA A 46 5.78 27.73 21.04
N LEU A 47 7.05 27.37 20.85
CA LEU A 47 7.83 27.76 19.67
C LEU A 47 7.22 27.20 18.38
N THR A 48 6.83 25.93 18.38
CA THR A 48 6.22 25.30 17.21
C THR A 48 4.82 25.82 16.94
N ALA A 49 4.02 26.11 17.97
CA ALA A 49 2.72 26.77 17.81
C ALA A 49 2.88 28.16 17.16
N LEU A 50 3.89 28.93 17.58
CA LEU A 50 4.21 30.21 16.97
C LEU A 50 4.65 30.03 15.50
N LEU A 51 5.50 29.04 15.22
CA LEU A 51 5.94 28.74 13.85
C LEU A 51 4.77 28.40 12.92
N PHE A 52 3.90 27.47 13.33
CA PHE A 52 2.78 26.97 12.52
C PHE A 52 1.62 27.98 12.39
N GLN A 53 1.39 28.82 13.40
CA GLN A 53 0.27 29.75 13.40
C GLN A 53 0.62 31.15 12.89
N ARG A 54 1.90 31.56 12.96
CA ARG A 54 2.30 32.96 12.72
C ARG A 54 3.39 33.15 11.68
N ILE A 55 4.37 32.26 11.58
CA ILE A 55 5.56 32.49 10.74
C ILE A 55 5.43 31.79 9.40
N ALA A 56 5.08 30.50 9.41
CA ALA A 56 4.83 29.72 8.21
C ALA A 56 3.42 29.12 8.37
N PRO A 57 2.46 29.39 7.48
CA PRO A 57 1.11 28.84 7.55
C PRO A 57 1.11 27.35 7.18
N LEU A 58 1.88 26.56 7.93
CA LEU A 58 2.01 25.12 7.78
C LEU A 58 0.77 24.47 8.41
N SER A 59 0.09 23.62 7.65
CA SER A 59 -1.02 22.80 8.13
C SER A 59 -0.55 21.34 8.29
N GLY A 60 -1.14 20.64 9.27
CA GLY A 60 -0.90 19.20 9.46
C GLY A 60 -0.33 18.82 10.84
N ALA A 61 -0.98 17.84 11.47
CA ALA A 61 -0.62 17.37 12.81
C ALA A 61 0.77 16.69 12.85
N ILE A 62 1.15 15.98 11.79
CA ILE A 62 2.45 15.26 11.73
C ILE A 62 3.61 16.26 11.68
N GLY A 63 3.51 17.29 10.83
CA GLY A 63 4.52 18.34 10.75
C GLY A 63 4.67 19.06 12.09
N PHE A 64 3.56 19.35 12.76
CA PHE A 64 3.58 20.00 14.08
C PHE A 64 4.34 19.16 15.12
N VAL A 65 4.04 17.86 15.20
CA VAL A 65 4.69 16.97 16.17
C VAL A 65 6.19 16.84 15.88
N LEU A 66 6.61 16.74 14.61
CA LEU A 66 8.01 16.66 14.23
C LEU A 66 8.78 17.95 14.57
N CYS A 67 8.22 19.12 14.22
CA CYS A 67 8.83 20.41 14.54
C CYS A 67 8.89 20.66 16.06
N ALA A 68 7.86 20.27 16.81
CA ALA A 68 7.86 20.31 18.28
C ALA A 68 8.94 19.40 18.87
N TRP A 69 9.12 18.20 18.35
CA TRP A 69 10.14 17.28 18.83
C TRP A 69 11.56 17.76 18.53
N LEU A 70 11.82 18.29 17.32
CA LEU A 70 13.12 18.87 16.97
C LEU A 70 13.44 20.13 17.79
N SER A 71 12.45 21.00 17.99
CA SER A 71 12.57 22.18 18.85
C SER A 71 12.82 21.78 20.30
N PHE A 72 12.18 20.71 20.78
CA PHE A 72 12.41 20.16 22.11
C PHE A 72 13.84 19.65 22.28
N LEU A 73 14.39 18.91 21.32
CA LEU A 73 15.78 18.47 21.35
C LEU A 73 16.75 19.66 21.36
N GLY A 74 16.48 20.68 20.54
CA GLY A 74 17.30 21.90 20.48
C GLY A 74 17.29 22.68 21.79
N LEU A 75 16.11 22.91 22.38
CA LEU A 75 15.96 23.61 23.65
C LEU A 75 16.50 22.80 24.82
N TYR A 76 16.30 21.48 24.83
CA TYR A 76 16.83 20.61 25.87
C TYR A 76 18.36 20.54 25.84
N ALA A 77 18.95 20.52 24.63
CA ALA A 77 20.38 20.64 24.45
C ALA A 77 20.89 22.01 24.95
N LEU A 78 20.19 23.10 24.62
CA LEU A 78 20.53 24.47 25.01
C LEU A 78 20.54 24.64 26.54
N VAL A 79 19.48 24.18 27.22
CA VAL A 79 19.34 24.25 28.69
C VAL A 79 20.38 23.36 29.39
N SER A 80 20.83 22.29 28.73
CA SER A 80 21.84 21.38 29.29
C SER A 80 23.28 21.78 28.96
N ARG A 81 23.52 22.92 28.26
CA ARG A 81 24.88 23.33 27.83
C ARG A 81 25.84 23.62 28.97
N ASP A 82 25.32 23.92 30.16
CA ASP A 82 26.14 24.16 31.36
C ASP A 82 26.82 22.87 31.87
N GLU A 83 26.46 21.71 31.33
CA GLU A 83 27.10 20.42 31.62
C GLU A 83 28.14 20.03 30.55
N GLY A 84 29.09 19.15 30.93
CA GLY A 84 30.10 18.65 29.99
C GLY A 84 29.48 17.99 28.75
N GLY A 85 30.10 18.17 27.57
CA GLY A 85 29.53 17.73 26.28
C GLY A 85 29.18 16.24 26.18
N THR A 86 29.84 15.37 26.95
CA THR A 86 29.48 13.94 27.04
C THR A 86 28.16 13.71 27.79
N ALA A 87 27.84 14.51 28.80
CA ALA A 87 26.58 14.45 29.53
C ALA A 87 25.40 14.94 28.68
N VAL A 88 25.60 16.00 27.89
CA VAL A 88 24.57 16.49 26.94
C VAL A 88 24.27 15.43 25.88
N ARG A 89 25.30 14.80 25.31
CA ARG A 89 25.14 13.70 24.33
C ARG A 89 24.40 12.51 24.93
N ASP A 90 24.74 12.10 26.16
CA ASP A 90 24.08 11.00 26.86
C ASP A 90 22.59 11.30 27.13
N ARG A 91 22.27 12.53 27.58
CA ARG A 91 20.89 12.98 27.81
C ARG A 91 20.06 13.02 26.52
N LEU A 92 20.61 13.57 25.44
CA LEU A 92 19.94 13.60 24.14
C LEU A 92 19.74 12.19 23.60
N ALA A 93 20.76 11.33 23.66
CA ALA A 93 20.65 9.93 23.25
C ALA A 93 19.57 9.19 24.06
N SER A 94 19.52 9.41 25.37
CA SER A 94 18.47 8.85 26.24
C SER A 94 17.08 9.27 25.79
N VAL A 95 16.84 10.57 25.59
CA VAL A 95 15.54 11.10 25.14
C VAL A 95 15.15 10.54 23.77
N VAL A 96 16.09 10.50 22.82
CA VAL A 96 15.85 9.96 21.48
C VAL A 96 15.45 8.48 21.58
N VAL A 97 16.22 7.66 22.29
CA VAL A 97 15.94 6.21 22.45
C VAL A 97 14.58 5.98 23.14
N HIS A 98 14.26 6.72 24.21
CA HIS A 98 12.96 6.59 24.88
C HIS A 98 11.81 7.06 23.99
N SER A 99 11.98 8.14 23.22
CA SER A 99 10.95 8.63 22.32
C SER A 99 10.66 7.65 21.17
N ILE A 100 11.70 7.02 20.60
CA ILE A 100 11.55 5.95 19.61
C ILE A 100 10.85 4.74 20.23
N ALA A 101 11.25 4.32 21.44
CA ALA A 101 10.62 3.19 22.11
C ALA A 101 9.13 3.45 22.40
N VAL A 102 8.78 4.64 22.88
CA VAL A 102 7.38 5.05 23.13
C VAL A 102 6.59 5.14 21.82
N LEU A 103 7.18 5.67 20.74
CA LEU A 103 6.54 5.71 19.43
C LEU A 103 6.24 4.30 18.91
N LEU A 104 7.23 3.40 18.93
CA LEU A 104 7.07 2.03 18.47
C LEU A 104 6.02 1.28 19.29
N LEU A 105 6.06 1.40 20.62
CA LEU A 105 5.05 0.81 21.51
C LEU A 105 3.66 1.41 21.26
N GLY A 106 3.58 2.74 21.08
CA GLY A 106 2.34 3.46 20.82
C GLY A 106 1.70 3.03 19.51
N VAL A 107 2.49 2.92 18.43
CA VAL A 107 2.02 2.41 17.13
C VAL A 107 1.55 0.95 17.25
N LEU A 108 2.28 0.11 17.98
CA LEU A 108 1.85 -1.29 18.21
C LEU A 108 0.53 -1.36 18.98
N VAL A 109 0.40 -0.64 20.10
CA VAL A 109 -0.83 -0.60 20.91
C VAL A 109 -1.99 -0.04 20.10
N TRP A 110 -1.75 1.05 19.35
CA TRP A 110 -2.75 1.64 18.45
C TRP A 110 -3.21 0.64 17.40
N THR A 111 -2.29 -0.07 16.75
CA THR A 111 -2.61 -1.02 15.67
C THR A 111 -3.47 -2.16 16.21
N VAL A 112 -3.11 -2.72 17.37
CA VAL A 112 -3.92 -3.76 18.03
C VAL A 112 -5.28 -3.21 18.42
N ALA A 113 -5.34 -2.05 19.08
CA ALA A 113 -6.59 -1.43 19.50
C ALA A 113 -7.51 -1.10 18.32
N TYR A 114 -6.95 -0.61 17.22
CA TYR A 114 -7.66 -0.28 15.99
C TYR A 114 -8.32 -1.51 15.37
N VAL A 115 -7.61 -2.65 15.31
CA VAL A 115 -8.17 -3.90 14.78
C VAL A 115 -9.38 -4.37 15.61
N PHE A 116 -9.30 -4.31 16.94
CA PHE A 116 -10.44 -4.64 17.80
C PHE A 116 -11.56 -3.60 17.73
N TRP A 117 -11.22 -2.33 17.55
CA TRP A 117 -12.20 -1.24 17.41
C TRP A 117 -13.01 -1.39 16.13
N GLU A 118 -12.35 -1.61 15.00
CA GLU A 118 -13.01 -1.76 13.71
C GLU A 118 -13.73 -3.11 13.58
N GLY A 119 -13.15 -4.17 14.16
CA GLY A 119 -13.76 -5.50 14.20
C GLY A 119 -14.95 -5.63 15.16
N ARG A 120 -15.19 -4.64 16.03
CA ARG A 120 -16.24 -4.72 17.07
C ARG A 120 -17.62 -4.97 16.51
N ASP A 121 -17.90 -4.50 15.30
CA ASP A 121 -19.22 -4.61 14.72
C ASP A 121 -19.48 -6.04 14.23
N ALA A 122 -18.47 -6.75 13.74
CA ALA A 122 -18.59 -8.18 13.43
C ALA A 122 -18.55 -9.08 14.68
N LEU A 123 -17.69 -8.76 15.66
CA LEU A 123 -17.45 -9.61 16.85
C LEU A 123 -18.63 -9.71 17.83
N LYS A 124 -19.59 -8.77 17.79
CA LYS A 124 -20.77 -8.79 18.66
C LYS A 124 -21.72 -9.95 18.33
N HIS A 125 -21.71 -10.41 17.09
CA HIS A 125 -22.67 -11.39 16.63
C HIS A 125 -22.12 -12.81 16.81
N LEU A 126 -22.87 -13.68 17.49
CA LEU A 126 -22.43 -15.04 17.80
C LEU A 126 -22.28 -15.92 16.55
N ASN A 127 -23.11 -15.67 15.53
CA ASN A 127 -23.01 -16.33 14.21
C ASN A 127 -21.64 -16.14 13.56
N PHE A 128 -20.94 -15.05 13.87
CA PHE A 128 -19.60 -14.80 13.32
C PHE A 128 -18.60 -15.91 13.71
N PHE A 129 -18.79 -16.56 14.85
CA PHE A 129 -17.92 -17.64 15.33
C PHE A 129 -18.44 -19.04 14.97
N THR A 130 -19.74 -19.19 14.73
CA THR A 130 -20.38 -20.50 14.55
C THR A 130 -20.78 -20.82 13.12
N GLU A 131 -20.86 -19.83 12.23
CA GLU A 131 -21.27 -20.01 10.83
C GLU A 131 -20.09 -19.82 9.87
N ASP A 132 -20.20 -20.41 8.68
CA ASP A 132 -19.31 -20.11 7.56
C ASP A 132 -19.88 -18.99 6.67
N LEU A 133 -19.20 -18.65 5.58
CA LEU A 133 -19.64 -17.57 4.69
C LEU A 133 -20.50 -18.09 3.52
N SER A 134 -20.89 -19.37 3.53
CA SER A 134 -21.54 -20.04 2.39
C SER A 134 -22.92 -19.45 2.08
N ALA A 135 -23.71 -19.16 3.12
CA ALA A 135 -25.05 -18.62 3.03
C ALA A 135 -25.10 -17.08 3.05
N ALA A 136 -23.95 -16.40 3.12
CA ALA A 136 -23.86 -14.94 3.21
C ALA A 136 -23.44 -14.31 1.87
N GLY A 137 -24.35 -13.53 1.30
CA GLY A 137 -24.10 -12.69 0.14
C GLY A 137 -23.29 -11.43 0.46
N PRO A 138 -22.84 -10.69 -0.57
CA PRO A 138 -22.06 -9.46 -0.42
C PRO A 138 -22.76 -8.32 0.34
N ALA A 139 -24.09 -8.32 0.38
CA ALA A 139 -24.92 -7.30 1.01
C ALA A 139 -25.73 -7.81 2.24
N ASP A 140 -25.61 -9.08 2.60
CA ASP A 140 -26.35 -9.65 3.74
C ASP A 140 -25.79 -9.14 5.08
N PRO A 141 -26.63 -8.70 6.04
CA PRO A 141 -26.20 -8.16 7.34
C PRO A 141 -25.18 -9.01 8.11
N LEU A 142 -24.49 -8.42 9.11
CA LEU A 142 -23.50 -9.13 9.94
C LEU A 142 -24.10 -10.30 10.74
N ASP A 143 -25.41 -10.36 10.87
CA ASP A 143 -26.17 -11.46 11.48
C ASP A 143 -26.19 -12.75 10.64
N LYS A 144 -25.68 -12.72 9.39
CA LYS A 144 -25.56 -13.89 8.53
C LYS A 144 -24.11 -14.17 8.14
N GLY A 145 -23.68 -15.39 8.39
CA GLY A 145 -22.38 -15.92 8.01
C GLY A 145 -21.22 -15.45 8.89
N GLY A 146 -20.18 -16.27 8.98
CA GLY A 146 -19.08 -16.08 9.91
C GLY A 146 -17.72 -16.56 9.44
N ALA A 147 -16.75 -16.43 10.33
CA ALA A 147 -15.34 -16.77 10.09
C ALA A 147 -15.00 -18.24 10.41
N LEU A 148 -15.99 -19.11 10.69
CA LEU A 148 -15.72 -20.50 11.14
C LEU A 148 -14.83 -21.26 10.16
N HIS A 149 -15.15 -21.20 8.86
CA HIS A 149 -14.37 -21.83 7.78
C HIS A 149 -12.88 -21.40 7.81
N ALA A 150 -12.62 -20.12 8.04
CA ALA A 150 -11.27 -19.57 8.11
C ALA A 150 -10.55 -19.91 9.43
N VAL A 151 -11.26 -19.98 10.56
CA VAL A 151 -10.70 -20.43 11.85
C VAL A 151 -10.24 -21.88 11.75
N VAL A 152 -11.11 -22.76 11.25
CA VAL A 152 -10.83 -24.19 11.08
C VAL A 152 -9.68 -24.40 10.09
N GLY A 153 -9.68 -23.67 8.96
CA GLY A 153 -8.57 -23.72 8.01
C GLY A 153 -7.25 -23.27 8.61
N THR A 154 -7.24 -22.19 9.40
CA THR A 154 -6.01 -21.74 10.08
C THR A 154 -5.47 -22.78 11.06
N LEU A 155 -6.34 -23.39 11.88
CA LEU A 155 -5.96 -24.40 12.86
C LEU A 155 -5.46 -25.71 12.23
N THR A 156 -6.11 -26.17 11.17
CA THR A 156 -5.71 -27.38 10.44
C THR A 156 -4.37 -27.17 9.72
N GLN A 157 -4.21 -26.04 9.01
CA GLN A 157 -2.97 -25.69 8.32
C GLN A 157 -1.79 -25.58 9.29
N ILE A 158 -1.94 -24.87 10.42
CA ILE A 158 -0.85 -24.75 11.40
C ILE A 158 -0.55 -26.07 12.11
N ALA A 159 -1.57 -26.91 12.39
CA ALA A 159 -1.35 -28.20 13.02
C ALA A 159 -0.51 -29.12 12.14
N ILE A 160 -0.82 -29.19 10.83
CA ILE A 160 -0.04 -29.96 9.86
C ILE A 160 1.36 -29.37 9.71
N ALA A 161 1.48 -28.04 9.59
CA ALA A 161 2.78 -27.38 9.49
C ALA A 161 3.66 -27.67 10.72
N LEU A 162 3.11 -27.61 11.94
CA LEU A 162 3.83 -27.95 13.18
C LEU A 162 4.19 -29.43 13.25
N ALA A 163 3.32 -30.33 12.80
CA ALA A 163 3.61 -31.77 12.76
C ALA A 163 4.81 -32.08 11.87
N ILE A 164 5.05 -31.29 10.81
CA ILE A 164 6.21 -31.40 9.93
C ILE A 164 7.42 -30.66 10.54
N THR A 165 7.23 -29.41 10.93
CA THR A 165 8.33 -28.51 11.31
C THR A 165 8.96 -28.89 12.64
N ILE A 166 8.19 -29.30 13.66
CA ILE A 166 8.72 -29.65 14.99
C ILE A 166 9.76 -30.78 14.93
N PRO A 167 9.45 -31.97 14.38
CA PRO A 167 10.43 -33.07 14.34
C PRO A 167 11.64 -32.74 13.47
N LEU A 168 11.44 -32.13 12.29
CA LEU A 168 12.54 -31.76 11.39
C LEU A 168 13.43 -30.66 11.99
N GLY A 169 12.82 -29.64 12.59
CA GLY A 169 13.55 -28.51 13.17
C GLY A 169 14.32 -28.88 14.43
N LEU A 170 13.70 -29.63 15.34
CA LEU A 170 14.36 -30.08 16.57
C LEU A 170 15.47 -31.10 16.29
N SER A 171 15.24 -32.06 15.38
CA SER A 171 16.28 -33.02 15.01
C SER A 171 17.49 -32.34 14.36
N CYS A 172 17.26 -31.37 13.47
CA CYS A 172 18.33 -30.57 12.88
C CYS A 172 19.07 -29.72 13.94
N ALA A 173 18.35 -29.08 14.86
CA ALA A 173 18.96 -28.29 15.93
C ALA A 173 19.80 -29.15 16.89
N VAL A 174 19.32 -30.35 17.24
CA VAL A 174 20.09 -31.33 18.02
C VAL A 174 21.35 -31.75 17.27
N PHE A 175 21.25 -32.03 15.97
CA PHE A 175 22.40 -32.34 15.13
C PHE A 175 23.45 -31.21 15.14
N LEU A 176 23.01 -29.96 14.98
CA LEU A 176 23.87 -28.78 15.00
C LEU A 176 24.53 -28.51 16.37
N GLY A 177 23.87 -28.91 17.46
CA GLY A 177 24.37 -28.73 18.83
C GLY A 177 25.33 -29.83 19.29
N GLU A 178 25.12 -31.08 18.85
CA GLU A 178 25.85 -32.26 19.35
C GLU A 178 26.96 -32.74 18.41
N VAL A 179 26.91 -32.38 17.11
CA VAL A 179 27.89 -32.82 16.10
C VAL A 179 28.67 -31.60 15.55
N PRO A 180 29.72 -31.14 16.26
CA PRO A 180 30.59 -30.08 15.74
C PRO A 180 31.39 -30.57 14.53
N GLY A 181 31.33 -29.85 13.41
CA GLY A 181 32.02 -30.26 12.17
C GLY A 181 31.93 -29.23 11.03
N ARG A 182 32.57 -29.53 9.89
CA ARG A 182 32.44 -28.71 8.65
C ARG A 182 31.01 -28.75 8.10
N PHE A 183 30.36 -29.90 8.17
CA PHE A 183 28.98 -30.07 7.69
C PHE A 183 27.96 -29.30 8.55
N SER A 184 28.10 -29.25 9.88
CA SER A 184 27.20 -28.45 10.72
C SER A 184 27.37 -26.94 10.52
N ARG A 185 28.56 -26.46 10.11
CA ARG A 185 28.74 -25.08 9.64
C ARG A 185 28.00 -24.81 8.32
N LEU A 186 28.08 -25.75 7.36
CA LEU A 186 27.34 -25.64 6.10
C LEU A 186 25.83 -25.61 6.35
N VAL A 187 25.29 -26.56 7.12
CA VAL A 187 23.85 -26.61 7.46
C VAL A 187 23.40 -25.34 8.18
N ARG A 188 24.19 -24.81 9.12
CA ARG A 188 23.90 -23.53 9.78
C ARG A 188 23.84 -22.38 8.78
N THR A 189 24.77 -22.33 7.83
CA THR A 189 24.80 -21.32 6.77
C THR A 189 23.56 -21.41 5.87
N LEU A 190 23.15 -22.62 5.50
CA LEU A 190 21.93 -22.84 4.70
C LEU A 190 20.67 -22.41 5.46
N VAL A 191 20.56 -22.77 6.74
CA VAL A 191 19.42 -22.37 7.60
C VAL A 191 19.36 -20.85 7.77
N GLU A 192 20.50 -20.19 7.95
CA GLU A 192 20.60 -18.72 8.04
C GLU A 192 20.28 -18.05 6.69
N ALA A 193 20.61 -18.66 5.56
CA ALA A 193 20.23 -18.15 4.24
C ALA A 193 18.72 -18.28 3.99
N MET A 194 18.08 -19.35 4.47
CA MET A 194 16.64 -19.57 4.30
C MET A 194 15.78 -18.52 5.03
N THR A 195 16.26 -17.90 6.11
CA THR A 195 15.52 -16.82 6.78
C THR A 195 15.50 -15.50 5.99
N ALA A 196 16.38 -15.36 4.98
CA ALA A 196 16.40 -14.20 4.09
C ALA A 196 15.42 -14.33 2.91
N LEU A 197 14.86 -15.52 2.67
CA LEU A 197 13.93 -15.75 1.57
C LEU A 197 12.60 -15.01 1.83
N PRO A 198 12.11 -14.18 0.88
CA PRO A 198 10.77 -13.60 0.96
C PRO A 198 9.69 -14.68 1.10
N SER A 199 8.69 -14.45 1.96
CA SER A 199 7.67 -15.48 2.26
C SER A 199 6.86 -15.92 1.04
N ILE A 200 6.67 -15.02 0.07
CA ILE A 200 5.99 -15.34 -1.18
C ILE A 200 6.77 -16.33 -2.07
N LEU A 201 8.11 -16.36 -1.98
CA LEU A 201 8.91 -17.32 -2.75
C LEU A 201 8.73 -18.74 -2.24
N ALA A 202 8.61 -18.93 -0.92
CA ALA A 202 8.30 -20.25 -0.35
C ALA A 202 6.92 -20.74 -0.81
N GLY A 203 5.92 -19.84 -0.83
CA GLY A 203 4.60 -20.12 -1.41
C GLY A 203 4.68 -20.48 -2.89
N LEU A 204 5.38 -19.69 -3.69
CA LEU A 204 5.52 -19.93 -5.13
C LEU A 204 6.26 -21.23 -5.44
N PHE A 205 7.29 -21.57 -4.67
CA PHE A 205 8.01 -22.84 -4.81
C PHE A 205 7.07 -24.04 -4.57
N VAL A 206 6.32 -24.01 -3.46
CA VAL A 206 5.39 -25.10 -3.14
C VAL A 206 4.23 -25.15 -4.13
N TYR A 207 3.73 -23.99 -4.58
CA TYR A 207 2.75 -23.91 -5.66
C TYR A 207 3.28 -24.53 -6.95
N ALA A 208 4.49 -24.18 -7.39
CA ALA A 208 5.09 -24.75 -8.58
C ALA A 208 5.28 -26.27 -8.46
N VAL A 209 5.75 -26.79 -7.33
CA VAL A 209 6.01 -28.22 -7.16
C VAL A 209 4.72 -29.03 -6.98
N LEU A 210 3.85 -28.64 -6.06
CA LEU A 210 2.65 -29.42 -5.73
C LEU A 210 1.50 -29.15 -6.71
N VAL A 211 1.24 -27.89 -7.02
CA VAL A 211 0.06 -27.51 -7.82
C VAL A 211 0.35 -27.64 -9.31
N VAL A 212 1.47 -27.08 -9.77
CA VAL A 212 1.80 -27.10 -11.22
C VAL A 212 2.41 -28.44 -11.65
N THR A 213 3.49 -28.89 -11.01
CA THR A 213 4.20 -30.11 -11.46
C THR A 213 3.45 -31.39 -11.11
N LEU A 214 2.96 -31.51 -9.88
CA LEU A 214 2.26 -32.71 -9.40
C LEU A 214 0.74 -32.68 -9.64
N HIS A 215 0.24 -31.64 -10.33
CA HIS A 215 -1.18 -31.49 -10.71
C HIS A 215 -2.15 -31.68 -9.53
N ARG A 216 -1.77 -31.22 -8.33
CA ARG A 216 -2.67 -31.21 -7.16
C ARG A 216 -3.44 -29.91 -7.10
N ASP A 217 -4.69 -29.96 -6.66
CA ASP A 217 -5.46 -28.74 -6.44
C ASP A 217 -4.90 -27.89 -5.30
N LYS A 218 -5.21 -26.58 -5.36
CA LYS A 218 -5.00 -25.67 -4.23
C LYS A 218 -5.75 -26.20 -3.02
N SER A 219 -5.05 -26.37 -1.90
CA SER A 219 -5.55 -27.10 -0.73
C SER A 219 -4.88 -26.62 0.56
N GLY A 220 -5.52 -26.92 1.70
CA GLY A 220 -4.97 -26.65 3.02
C GLY A 220 -3.61 -27.33 3.25
N PHE A 221 -3.41 -28.53 2.71
CA PHE A 221 -2.16 -29.27 2.79
C PHE A 221 -1.02 -28.57 2.03
N ALA A 222 -1.28 -28.09 0.81
CA ALA A 222 -0.29 -27.33 0.06
C ALA A 222 0.13 -26.05 0.82
N ALA A 223 -0.83 -25.36 1.43
CA ALA A 223 -0.54 -24.22 2.29
C ALA A 223 0.25 -24.59 3.55
N ALA A 224 -0.08 -25.71 4.22
CA ALA A 224 0.65 -26.20 5.38
C ALA A 224 2.11 -26.54 5.05
N VAL A 225 2.37 -27.14 3.88
CA VAL A 225 3.74 -27.40 3.41
C VAL A 225 4.48 -26.08 3.17
N ALA A 226 3.85 -25.09 2.54
CA ALA A 226 4.46 -23.77 2.33
C ALA A 226 4.78 -23.05 3.66
N LEU A 227 3.86 -23.11 4.64
CA LEU A 227 4.08 -22.60 5.99
C LEU A 227 5.22 -23.34 6.69
N SER A 228 5.33 -24.66 6.51
CA SER A 228 6.40 -25.46 7.13
C SER A 228 7.80 -25.05 6.67
N VAL A 229 7.95 -24.71 5.38
CA VAL A 229 9.22 -24.23 4.79
C VAL A 229 9.65 -22.90 5.43
N MET A 230 8.70 -22.01 5.69
CA MET A 230 8.95 -20.72 6.34
C MET A 230 9.26 -20.85 7.83
N MET A 231 8.57 -21.76 8.53
CA MET A 231 8.73 -21.95 9.97
C MET A 231 10.01 -22.71 10.34
N LEU A 232 10.49 -23.59 9.44
CA LEU A 232 11.63 -24.46 9.69
C LEU A 232 12.92 -23.72 10.07
N PRO A 233 13.40 -22.71 9.32
CA PRO A 233 14.65 -22.06 9.66
C PRO A 233 14.57 -21.25 10.97
N ILE A 234 13.38 -20.71 11.28
CA ILE A 234 13.10 -20.01 12.55
C ILE A 234 13.22 -20.98 13.73
N LEU A 235 12.56 -22.15 13.62
CA LEU A 235 12.60 -23.16 14.67
C LEU A 235 14.01 -23.70 14.89
N ILE A 236 14.74 -24.05 13.82
CA ILE A 236 16.10 -24.59 13.92
C ILE A 236 17.01 -23.58 14.62
N ARG A 237 16.97 -22.30 14.23
CA ARG A 237 17.82 -21.28 14.81
C ARG A 237 17.51 -21.04 16.29
N ALA A 238 16.24 -20.91 16.63
CA ALA A 238 15.82 -20.70 18.01
C ALA A 238 16.17 -21.90 18.90
N ALA A 239 15.96 -23.13 18.41
CA ALA A 239 16.31 -24.34 19.14
C ALA A 239 17.83 -24.54 19.30
N ASP A 240 18.64 -24.24 18.27
CA ASP A 240 20.11 -24.32 18.35
C ASP A 240 20.69 -23.38 19.41
N VAL A 241 20.17 -22.14 19.49
CA VAL A 241 20.58 -21.19 20.52
C VAL A 241 20.26 -21.74 21.91
N VAL A 242 19.05 -22.28 22.11
CA VAL A 242 18.63 -22.85 23.40
C VAL A 242 19.48 -24.07 23.79
N LEU A 243 19.74 -24.99 22.86
CA LEU A 243 20.52 -26.20 23.15
C LEU A 243 21.97 -25.91 23.53
N ARG A 244 22.53 -24.81 23.03
CA ARG A 244 23.88 -24.32 23.39
C ARG A 244 23.96 -23.74 24.80
N LEU A 245 22.83 -23.34 25.39
CA LEU A 245 22.78 -22.84 26.77
C LEU A 245 22.86 -23.98 27.81
N VAL A 246 22.71 -25.24 27.39
CA VAL A 246 22.83 -26.38 28.30
C VAL A 246 24.30 -26.51 28.75
N PRO A 247 24.60 -26.47 30.07
CA PRO A 247 25.95 -26.55 30.58
C PRO A 247 26.68 -27.83 30.11
N GLY A 248 27.91 -27.67 29.62
CA GLY A 248 28.75 -28.79 29.16
C GLY A 248 29.03 -29.83 30.25
N SER A 249 29.16 -29.38 31.51
CA SER A 249 29.42 -30.26 32.66
C SER A 249 28.33 -31.31 32.90
N LEU A 250 27.07 -31.01 32.59
CA LEU A 250 25.98 -32.00 32.69
C LEU A 250 26.12 -33.09 31.62
N LYS A 251 26.62 -32.73 30.43
CA LYS A 251 26.86 -33.68 29.33
C LYS A 251 28.06 -34.56 29.63
N GLU A 252 29.16 -33.96 30.09
CA GLU A 252 30.38 -34.68 30.51
C GLU A 252 30.10 -35.65 31.66
N ALA A 253 29.31 -35.25 32.66
CA ALA A 253 28.89 -36.13 33.75
C ALA A 253 28.07 -37.34 33.25
N SER A 254 27.18 -37.14 32.27
CA SER A 254 26.43 -38.24 31.64
C SER A 254 27.34 -39.21 30.88
N TYR A 255 28.33 -38.69 30.15
CA TYR A 255 29.32 -39.52 29.46
C TYR A 255 30.21 -40.30 30.43
N ALA A 256 30.60 -39.69 31.55
CA ALA A 256 31.37 -40.36 32.59
C ALA A 256 30.60 -41.52 33.25
N LEU A 257 29.27 -41.45 33.28
CA LEU A 257 28.38 -42.54 33.74
C LEU A 257 28.16 -43.63 32.66
N GLY A 258 28.88 -43.58 31.53
CA GLY A 258 28.78 -44.56 30.45
C GLY A 258 27.57 -44.38 29.52
N ALA A 259 26.84 -43.27 29.61
CA ALA A 259 25.72 -43.01 28.72
C ALA A 259 26.21 -42.69 27.29
N SER A 260 25.55 -43.26 26.27
CA SER A 260 25.82 -42.92 24.88
C SER A 260 25.41 -41.47 24.55
N ARG A 261 25.92 -40.90 23.44
CA ARG A 261 25.52 -39.56 22.96
C ARG A 261 24.02 -39.43 22.77
N TRP A 262 23.40 -40.42 22.12
CA TRP A 262 21.95 -40.47 21.95
C TRP A 262 21.20 -40.49 23.29
N ARG A 263 21.66 -41.32 24.24
CA ARG A 263 21.03 -41.40 25.57
C ARG A 263 21.14 -40.06 26.31
N THR A 264 22.32 -39.43 26.28
CA THR A 264 22.57 -38.12 26.90
C THR A 264 21.68 -37.02 26.31
N VAL A 265 21.44 -37.03 24.99
CA VAL A 265 20.50 -36.08 24.36
C VAL A 265 19.08 -36.24 24.90
N TRP A 266 18.58 -37.47 24.98
CA TRP A 266 17.21 -37.75 25.43
C TRP A 266 17.00 -37.56 26.93
N THR A 267 17.99 -37.91 27.77
CA THR A 267 17.82 -37.92 29.23
C THR A 267 18.32 -36.65 29.90
N VAL A 268 19.30 -35.94 29.31
CA VAL A 268 19.92 -34.76 29.94
C VAL A 268 19.66 -33.51 29.12
N THR A 269 20.02 -33.49 27.84
CA THR A 269 20.00 -32.26 27.02
C THR A 269 18.59 -31.76 26.73
N LEU A 270 17.73 -32.57 26.11
CA LEU A 270 16.35 -32.18 25.76
C LEU A 270 15.50 -31.83 27.00
N PRO A 271 15.53 -32.60 28.10
CA PRO A 271 14.77 -32.26 29.30
C PRO A 271 15.24 -30.96 29.96
N SER A 272 16.55 -30.70 29.97
CA SER A 272 17.12 -29.45 30.52
C SER A 272 16.74 -28.23 29.67
N ALA A 273 16.64 -28.40 28.35
CA ALA A 273 16.31 -27.34 27.39
C ALA A 273 14.79 -27.16 27.16
N ARG A 274 13.93 -28.01 27.72
CA ARG A 274 12.48 -28.11 27.40
C ARG A 274 11.74 -26.77 27.34
N SER A 275 11.98 -25.87 28.30
CA SER A 275 11.26 -24.58 28.37
C SER A 275 11.72 -23.59 27.29
N GLY A 276 13.00 -23.64 26.94
CA GLY A 276 13.54 -22.86 25.83
C GLY A 276 13.10 -23.43 24.48
N LEU A 277 13.06 -24.76 24.35
CA LEU A 277 12.57 -25.43 23.14
C LEU A 277 11.08 -25.16 22.92
N ALA A 278 10.27 -25.18 23.99
CA ALA A 278 8.87 -24.77 23.92
C ALA A 278 8.75 -23.32 23.43
N THR A 279 9.60 -22.41 23.92
CA THR A 279 9.63 -21.01 23.45
C THR A 279 10.04 -20.93 21.98
N ALA A 280 11.00 -21.73 21.51
CA ALA A 280 11.41 -21.80 20.11
C ALA A 280 10.26 -22.25 19.19
N VAL A 281 9.52 -23.28 19.59
CA VAL A 281 8.33 -23.77 18.86
C VAL A 281 7.25 -22.69 18.81
N ILE A 282 7.00 -22.01 19.94
CA ILE A 282 6.01 -20.93 20.03
C ILE A 282 6.37 -19.77 19.09
N LEU A 283 7.64 -19.35 19.05
CA LEU A 283 8.10 -18.27 18.17
C LEU A 283 7.92 -18.62 16.69
N ALA A 284 8.23 -19.87 16.30
CA ALA A 284 8.02 -20.33 14.93
C ALA A 284 6.52 -20.42 14.57
N ALA A 285 5.70 -20.97 15.47
CA ALA A 285 4.26 -21.08 15.29
C ALA A 285 3.58 -19.71 15.14
N ALA A 286 3.94 -18.76 16.01
CA ALA A 286 3.40 -17.41 16.00
C ALA A 286 3.64 -16.69 14.67
N ARG A 287 4.82 -16.93 14.05
CA ARG A 287 5.09 -16.43 12.70
C ARG A 287 4.19 -17.11 11.67
N GLY A 288 4.14 -18.44 11.65
CA GLY A 288 3.39 -19.20 10.66
C GLY A 288 1.88 -18.92 10.62
N ILE A 289 1.24 -18.76 11.79
CA ILE A 289 -0.22 -18.52 11.88
C ILE A 289 -0.64 -17.21 11.19
N GLY A 290 0.22 -16.19 11.23
CA GLY A 290 -0.05 -14.87 10.65
C GLY A 290 0.43 -14.67 9.22
N GLU A 291 1.02 -15.69 8.58
CA GLU A 291 1.55 -15.55 7.22
C GLU A 291 0.42 -15.59 6.17
N THR A 292 0.34 -14.53 5.37
CA THR A 292 -0.66 -14.41 4.30
C THR A 292 -0.10 -14.86 2.96
N SER A 293 1.16 -14.53 2.64
CA SER A 293 1.73 -14.70 1.30
C SER A 293 1.81 -16.16 0.82
N PRO A 294 2.28 -17.13 1.62
CA PRO A 294 2.34 -18.53 1.17
C PRO A 294 0.94 -19.12 0.99
N VAL A 295 0.02 -18.74 1.88
CA VAL A 295 -1.35 -19.27 1.91
C VAL A 295 -2.16 -18.74 0.72
N LEU A 296 -1.97 -17.46 0.35
CA LEU A 296 -2.59 -16.83 -0.83
C LEU A 296 -2.36 -17.63 -2.11
N LEU A 297 -1.17 -18.20 -2.30
CA LEU A 297 -0.82 -18.95 -3.50
C LEU A 297 -1.27 -20.42 -3.42
N CYS A 298 -1.18 -21.04 -2.25
CA CYS A 298 -1.31 -22.49 -2.10
C CYS A 298 -2.69 -22.98 -1.60
N SER A 299 -3.42 -22.21 -0.79
CA SER A 299 -4.64 -22.71 -0.14
C SER A 299 -5.90 -22.54 -1.00
N GLY A 300 -5.91 -21.53 -1.86
CA GLY A 300 -7.14 -21.03 -2.48
C GLY A 300 -8.11 -20.41 -1.47
N TYR A 301 -9.12 -19.70 -1.96
CA TYR A 301 -10.15 -19.06 -1.13
C TYR A 301 -11.50 -19.74 -1.34
N THR A 302 -12.18 -20.08 -0.24
CA THR A 302 -13.54 -20.64 -0.25
C THR A 302 -14.35 -20.01 0.88
N LYS A 303 -15.66 -19.87 0.66
CA LYS A 303 -16.62 -19.40 1.66
C LYS A 303 -17.22 -20.54 2.49
N ILE A 304 -17.11 -21.77 1.99
CA ILE A 304 -17.70 -22.97 2.58
C ILE A 304 -16.71 -23.57 3.58
N LEU A 305 -17.22 -24.10 4.70
CA LEU A 305 -16.42 -24.87 5.63
C LEU A 305 -15.86 -26.14 4.96
N ASN A 306 -14.55 -26.17 4.75
CA ASN A 306 -13.82 -27.35 4.29
C ASN A 306 -13.02 -27.98 5.43
N LEU A 307 -13.35 -29.23 5.77
CA LEU A 307 -12.67 -30.03 6.80
C LEU A 307 -11.56 -30.93 6.23
N ASP A 308 -11.56 -31.20 4.93
CA ASP A 308 -10.53 -32.00 4.29
C ASP A 308 -9.35 -31.10 3.87
N PRO A 309 -8.15 -31.27 4.45
CA PRO A 309 -6.98 -30.49 4.06
C PRO A 309 -6.37 -30.95 2.74
N PHE A 310 -6.70 -32.14 2.21
CA PHE A 310 -6.07 -32.71 1.02
C PHE A 310 -6.85 -32.44 -0.27
N GLY A 311 -8.16 -32.22 -0.17
CA GLY A 311 -9.06 -31.91 -1.27
C GLY A 311 -9.74 -30.55 -1.10
N SER A 312 -9.92 -29.83 -2.20
CA SER A 312 -10.58 -28.52 -2.28
C SER A 312 -9.86 -27.34 -1.57
N PRO A 313 -10.12 -26.09 -1.99
CA PRO A 313 -9.56 -24.91 -1.33
C PRO A 313 -9.95 -24.82 0.15
N GLN A 314 -9.06 -24.28 0.97
CA GLN A 314 -9.31 -24.07 2.40
C GLN A 314 -8.84 -22.68 2.83
N ALA A 315 -9.77 -21.79 3.16
CA ALA A 315 -9.44 -20.42 3.55
C ALA A 315 -8.80 -20.37 4.95
N SER A 316 -7.95 -19.37 5.19
CA SER A 316 -7.37 -19.06 6.50
C SER A 316 -7.80 -17.66 6.97
N LEU A 317 -7.67 -17.36 8.26
CA LEU A 317 -8.01 -16.05 8.81
C LEU A 317 -7.20 -14.90 8.20
N PRO A 318 -5.86 -15.02 8.00
CA PRO A 318 -5.10 -13.99 7.30
C PRO A 318 -5.59 -13.79 5.86
N LEU A 319 -5.91 -14.89 5.16
CA LEU A 319 -6.40 -14.82 3.78
C LEU A 319 -7.79 -14.19 3.71
N MET A 320 -8.69 -14.53 4.64
CA MET A 320 -10.02 -13.93 4.75
C MET A 320 -9.94 -12.42 5.01
N ALA A 321 -9.11 -11.99 5.96
CA ALA A 321 -8.91 -10.57 6.23
C ALA A 321 -8.37 -9.83 4.97
N PHE A 322 -7.38 -10.40 4.30
CA PHE A 322 -6.79 -9.83 3.09
C PHE A 322 -7.76 -9.78 1.90
N THR A 323 -8.60 -10.80 1.72
CA THR A 323 -9.57 -10.86 0.62
C THR A 323 -10.74 -9.92 0.89
N LEU A 324 -11.27 -9.89 2.11
CA LEU A 324 -12.47 -9.11 2.43
C LEU A 324 -12.22 -7.60 2.52
N VAL A 325 -11.04 -7.16 2.98
CA VAL A 325 -10.73 -5.72 3.10
C VAL A 325 -10.65 -4.99 1.75
N LYS A 326 -10.47 -5.73 0.65
CA LYS A 326 -10.40 -5.18 -0.71
C LYS A 326 -11.78 -4.77 -1.25
N PHE A 327 -12.85 -5.26 -0.66
CA PHE A 327 -14.19 -4.89 -1.07
C PHE A 327 -14.61 -3.55 -0.46
N PRO A 328 -15.28 -2.68 -1.21
CA PRO A 328 -15.66 -1.33 -0.75
C PRO A 328 -16.82 -1.33 0.26
N SER A 329 -17.50 -2.45 0.49
CA SER A 329 -18.61 -2.50 1.44
C SER A 329 -18.10 -2.45 2.89
N GLN A 330 -18.65 -1.53 3.68
CA GLN A 330 -18.35 -1.40 5.12
C GLN A 330 -18.54 -2.72 5.87
N LEU A 331 -19.49 -3.53 5.40
CA LEU A 331 -19.79 -4.85 5.91
C LEU A 331 -18.65 -5.86 5.69
N HIS A 332 -18.02 -5.88 4.51
CA HIS A 332 -16.85 -6.73 4.26
C HIS A 332 -15.63 -6.24 5.03
N VAL A 333 -15.46 -4.92 5.13
CA VAL A 333 -14.40 -4.33 5.95
C VAL A 333 -14.58 -4.73 7.43
N ALA A 334 -15.79 -4.65 7.98
CA ALA A 334 -16.10 -5.09 9.33
C ALA A 334 -15.83 -6.60 9.54
N ARG A 335 -16.24 -7.47 8.59
CA ARG A 335 -15.91 -8.91 8.61
C ARG A 335 -14.41 -9.16 8.50
N ALA A 336 -13.68 -8.38 7.72
CA ALA A 336 -12.22 -8.48 7.56
C ALA A 336 -11.49 -8.14 8.86
N PHE A 337 -11.83 -7.01 9.48
CA PHE A 337 -11.26 -6.62 10.78
C PHE A 337 -11.73 -7.55 11.90
N GLY A 338 -12.95 -8.08 11.84
CA GLY A 338 -13.41 -9.17 12.69
C GLY A 338 -12.54 -10.42 12.59
N ALA A 339 -12.24 -10.88 11.37
CA ALA A 339 -11.36 -12.02 11.14
C ALA A 339 -9.92 -11.75 11.63
N ALA A 340 -9.40 -10.54 11.42
CA ALA A 340 -8.10 -10.12 11.93
C ALA A 340 -8.07 -10.07 13.47
N ALA A 341 -9.13 -9.60 14.12
CA ALA A 341 -9.25 -9.59 15.58
C ALA A 341 -9.33 -11.01 16.15
N VAL A 342 -10.08 -11.91 15.50
CA VAL A 342 -10.12 -13.34 15.86
C VAL A 342 -8.74 -13.98 15.70
N LEU A 343 -8.00 -13.68 14.63
CA LEU A 343 -6.63 -14.15 14.44
C LEU A 343 -5.71 -13.70 15.58
N LEU A 344 -5.74 -12.42 15.96
CA LEU A 344 -4.94 -11.89 17.07
C LEU A 344 -5.30 -12.56 18.40
N ALA A 345 -6.60 -12.71 18.68
CA ALA A 345 -7.09 -13.40 19.87
C ALA A 345 -6.71 -14.88 19.89
N LEU A 346 -6.79 -15.56 18.75
CA LEU A 346 -6.41 -16.96 18.58
C LEU A 346 -4.91 -17.14 18.81
N VAL A 347 -4.06 -16.30 18.22
CA VAL A 347 -2.61 -16.34 18.44
C VAL A 347 -2.27 -16.11 19.91
N LEU A 348 -2.92 -15.14 20.56
CA LEU A 348 -2.73 -14.88 21.99
C LEU A 348 -3.16 -16.09 22.84
N LEU A 349 -4.31 -16.69 22.54
CA LEU A 349 -4.81 -17.88 23.23
C LEU A 349 -3.83 -19.06 23.07
N LEU A 350 -3.41 -19.36 21.84
CA LEU A 350 -2.46 -20.42 21.55
C LEU A 350 -1.12 -20.16 22.25
N PHE A 351 -0.67 -18.90 22.31
CA PHE A 351 0.53 -18.51 23.02
C PHE A 351 0.42 -18.75 24.53
N LEU A 352 -0.69 -18.34 25.15
CA LEU A 352 -0.95 -18.55 26.58
C LEU A 352 -1.04 -20.05 26.92
N LEU A 353 -1.74 -20.83 26.10
CA LEU A 353 -1.84 -22.28 26.26
C LEU A 353 -0.47 -22.94 26.11
N ALA A 354 0.28 -22.62 25.06
CA ALA A 354 1.61 -23.17 24.85
C ALA A 354 2.59 -22.78 25.96
N ARG A 355 2.49 -21.56 26.50
CA ARG A 355 3.28 -21.13 27.67
C ARG A 355 2.89 -21.88 28.94
N ALA A 356 1.60 -22.14 29.15
CA ALA A 356 1.12 -22.92 30.28
C ALA A 356 1.61 -24.38 30.22
N VAL A 357 1.58 -24.99 29.03
CA VAL A 357 2.04 -26.37 28.78
C VAL A 357 3.57 -26.49 28.83
N GLY A 358 4.31 -25.51 28.29
CA GLY A 358 5.78 -25.50 28.22
C GLY A 358 6.51 -25.42 29.56
N GLY A 359 5.77 -25.20 30.66
CA GLY A 359 6.28 -25.21 32.02
C GLY A 359 7.12 -23.99 32.40
N ARG A 360 7.32 -23.79 33.71
CA ARG A 360 8.20 -22.74 34.25
C ARG A 360 9.67 -23.06 33.96
N GLY A 361 10.48 -22.01 33.80
CA GLY A 361 11.88 -22.12 33.40
C GLY A 361 12.71 -23.02 34.35
N PRO A 362 13.79 -23.66 33.86
CA PRO A 362 14.68 -24.46 34.68
C PRO A 362 15.25 -23.61 35.83
N GLY A 363 15.01 -24.04 37.07
CA GLY A 363 15.45 -23.33 38.28
C GLY A 363 14.34 -22.62 39.07
N GLU A 364 13.15 -22.42 38.50
CA GLU A 364 11.98 -21.92 39.26
C GLU A 364 11.35 -23.04 40.09
N LEU A 365 11.90 -23.23 41.29
CA LEU A 365 11.29 -24.08 42.31
C LEU A 365 9.90 -23.52 42.66
N THR A 366 8.88 -24.38 42.71
CA THR A 366 7.57 -23.98 43.26
C THR A 366 7.73 -23.43 44.66
N ARG A 367 6.81 -22.57 45.12
CA ARG A 367 6.85 -21.98 46.48
C ARG A 367 7.09 -23.05 47.57
N ARG A 368 6.44 -24.22 47.44
CA ARG A 368 6.65 -25.40 48.30
C ARG A 368 8.05 -26.03 48.18
N GLN A 369 8.63 -26.08 46.99
CA GLN A 369 10.00 -26.57 46.77
C GLN A 369 11.06 -25.56 47.23
N GLN A 370 10.83 -24.26 47.05
CA GLN A 370 11.65 -23.19 47.63
C GLN A 370 11.64 -23.28 49.14
N GLU A 371 10.47 -23.46 49.76
CA GLU A 371 10.33 -23.68 51.20
C GLU A 371 11.08 -24.94 51.65
N ARG A 372 10.91 -26.09 50.97
CA ARG A 372 11.66 -27.32 51.29
C ARG A 372 13.18 -27.16 51.15
N ARG A 373 13.64 -26.43 50.13
CA ARG A 373 15.08 -26.16 49.91
C ARG A 373 15.63 -25.18 50.93
N ALA A 374 14.87 -24.14 51.29
CA ALA A 374 15.21 -23.21 52.35
C ALA A 374 15.27 -23.91 53.71
N VAL A 375 14.36 -24.84 53.99
CA VAL A 375 14.37 -25.67 55.20
C VAL A 375 15.58 -26.61 55.22
N ARG A 376 15.91 -27.28 54.10
CA ARG A 376 17.12 -28.11 53.98
C ARG A 376 18.41 -27.30 54.14
N SER A 377 18.50 -26.14 53.48
CA SER A 377 19.64 -25.22 53.59
C SER A 377 19.78 -24.66 55.01
N ALA A 378 18.66 -24.36 55.69
CA ALA A 378 18.66 -23.97 57.09
C ALA A 378 19.07 -25.11 58.03
N ALA A 379 18.72 -26.35 57.72
CA ALA A 379 19.17 -27.53 58.45
C ALA A 379 20.67 -27.79 58.25
N ASP A 380 21.18 -27.65 57.03
CA ASP A 380 22.62 -27.75 56.72
C ASP A 380 23.43 -26.63 57.40
N LEU A 381 22.92 -25.39 57.37
CA LEU A 381 23.52 -24.27 58.10
C LEU A 381 23.55 -24.50 59.62
N ARG A 382 22.53 -25.18 60.18
CA ARG A 382 22.51 -25.59 61.59
C ARG A 382 23.49 -26.72 61.87
N ARG A 383 23.72 -27.62 60.93
CA ARG A 383 24.71 -28.70 61.03
C ARG A 383 26.15 -28.16 60.95
N MET A 384 26.38 -27.09 60.17
CA MET A 384 27.66 -26.39 60.08
C MET A 384 27.92 -25.42 61.25
N ARG A 385 26.87 -25.01 61.99
CA ARG A 385 26.97 -24.09 63.12
C ARG A 385 26.55 -24.77 64.43
N GLN A 386 27.49 -25.49 65.05
CA GLN A 386 27.64 -25.58 66.52
C GLN A 386 29.05 -26.12 66.85
N PRO A 387 29.74 -25.70 67.94
CA PRO A 387 29.40 -24.65 68.90
C PRO A 387 30.53 -23.62 69.16
N ALA A 388 30.15 -22.36 69.35
CA ALA A 388 30.69 -21.48 70.39
C ALA A 388 29.62 -20.44 70.75
N LEU A 389 29.03 -20.69 71.91
CA LEU A 389 28.12 -19.91 72.75
C LEU A 389 28.77 -18.54 73.11
N THR A 390 28.15 -17.40 73.43
CA THR A 390 26.82 -17.00 73.96
C THR A 390 26.83 -15.44 74.07
N PRO A 391 25.88 -14.70 74.71
CA PRO A 391 24.85 -13.96 73.99
C PRO A 391 24.72 -12.49 74.49
N ASN A 392 23.85 -11.67 73.90
CA ASN A 392 22.84 -10.87 74.64
C ASN A 392 21.90 -10.15 73.65
N PRO A 393 20.74 -9.62 74.07
CA PRO A 393 19.44 -10.20 73.73
C PRO A 393 18.56 -9.18 72.98
N ASN A 394 17.26 -9.47 72.90
CA ASN A 394 16.18 -8.65 72.33
C ASN A 394 15.90 -8.87 70.83
N ARG A 395 15.65 -10.14 70.52
CA ARG A 395 14.42 -10.57 69.84
C ARG A 395 13.22 -10.27 70.78
N LEU A 396 11.99 -9.97 70.41
CA LEU A 396 11.19 -10.05 69.19
C LEU A 396 9.82 -9.50 69.61
N ALA A 397 9.12 -8.76 68.76
CA ALA A 397 7.66 -8.84 68.74
C ALA A 397 7.21 -8.72 67.29
N ARG A 398 6.34 -9.66 66.93
CA ARG A 398 5.97 -10.07 65.59
C ARG A 398 4.54 -9.58 65.34
N LYS A 399 4.30 -9.25 64.06
CA LYS A 399 3.07 -9.44 63.29
C LYS A 399 1.91 -8.44 63.44
N ALA A 400 1.31 -8.25 62.26
CA ALA A 400 0.01 -7.68 61.95
C ALA A 400 -0.04 -6.15 62.17
N THR A 401 -0.63 -5.31 61.32
CA THR A 401 -1.87 -5.47 60.57
C THR A 401 -1.90 -4.29 59.56
N VAL A 402 -2.34 -4.54 58.33
CA VAL A 402 -3.27 -3.68 57.57
C VAL A 402 -2.84 -2.23 57.25
N LEU A 403 -2.52 -1.95 55.99
CA LEU A 403 -3.49 -1.41 55.01
C LEU A 403 -4.11 -0.06 55.45
N SER A 404 -3.32 1.01 55.50
CA SER A 404 -3.78 2.38 55.23
C SER A 404 -2.56 3.32 55.28
N ARG A 405 -2.56 4.39 54.47
CA ARG A 405 -1.61 5.54 54.46
C ARG A 405 -0.62 5.71 53.30
N VAL A 406 -0.71 4.95 52.20
CA VAL A 406 -0.01 5.32 50.93
C VAL A 406 -0.98 5.70 49.80
N LEU A 407 -2.29 5.59 50.02
CA LEU A 407 -3.33 5.89 49.02
C LEU A 407 -3.89 7.33 49.06
N ALA A 408 -3.35 8.21 49.91
CA ALA A 408 -3.90 9.56 50.11
C ALA A 408 -3.02 10.72 49.60
N ARG A 409 -1.92 10.45 48.88
CA ARG A 409 -1.05 11.50 48.31
C ARG A 409 -0.81 11.41 46.80
N THR A 410 -1.38 10.42 46.13
CA THR A 410 -1.31 10.25 44.67
C THR A 410 -2.60 10.67 43.95
N LEU A 411 -3.66 11.06 44.67
CA LEU A 411 -4.95 11.45 44.07
C LEU A 411 -5.12 12.97 43.87
N THR A 412 -4.24 13.82 44.39
CA THR A 412 -4.33 15.29 44.25
C THR A 412 -3.51 15.88 43.10
N LEU A 413 -2.64 15.08 42.46
CA LEU A 413 -1.86 15.50 41.28
C LEU A 413 -2.52 15.09 39.94
N PHE A 414 -3.52 14.22 39.96
CA PHE A 414 -4.30 13.85 38.76
C PHE A 414 -5.51 14.78 38.51
N ALA A 415 -6.00 15.49 39.53
CA ALA A 415 -7.13 16.42 39.39
C ALA A 415 -6.73 17.81 38.83
N ALA A 416 -5.48 18.23 39.00
CA ALA A 416 -5.00 19.52 38.48
C ALA A 416 -4.59 19.47 36.99
N PHE A 417 -4.22 18.29 36.48
CA PHE A 417 -3.91 18.11 35.05
C PHE A 417 -5.16 17.88 34.18
N ALA A 418 -6.28 17.44 34.79
CA ALA A 418 -7.56 17.28 34.10
C ALA A 418 -8.36 18.60 33.95
N LEU A 419 -8.10 19.60 34.79
CA LEU A 419 -8.83 20.88 34.79
C LEU A 419 -8.18 22.00 33.95
N LEU A 420 -6.89 21.91 33.60
CA LEU A 420 -6.26 22.82 32.62
C LEU A 420 -6.24 22.27 31.17
N GLY A 421 -6.53 20.99 30.96
CA GLY A 421 -6.73 20.41 29.62
C GLY A 421 -8.12 20.65 29.02
N SER A 422 -9.06 21.17 29.82
CA SER A 422 -10.49 21.24 29.45
C SER A 422 -10.95 22.63 28.97
N SER A 423 -10.09 23.66 28.99
CA SER A 423 -10.43 25.03 28.56
C SER A 423 -9.75 25.47 27.25
N LEU A 424 -8.99 24.58 26.60
CA LEU A 424 -8.44 24.76 25.24
C LEU A 424 -9.27 24.06 24.14
N LEU A 425 -10.45 23.53 24.50
CA LEU A 425 -11.40 22.86 23.60
C LEU A 425 -12.63 23.73 23.25
N ALA A 426 -12.62 25.02 23.59
CA ALA A 426 -13.52 25.97 22.95
C ALA A 426 -13.02 26.22 21.53
N GLY A 427 -13.40 25.32 20.62
CA GLY A 427 -13.26 25.54 19.20
C GLY A 427 -13.82 26.92 18.87
N ALA A 428 -13.04 27.73 18.15
CA ALA A 428 -13.64 28.78 17.34
C ALA A 428 -14.81 28.15 16.56
N PRO A 429 -15.94 28.86 16.40
CA PRO A 429 -17.03 28.34 15.59
C PRO A 429 -16.42 27.91 14.26
N ARG A 430 -16.49 26.61 13.98
CA ARG A 430 -16.25 26.12 12.63
C ARG A 430 -17.17 26.96 11.77
N ALA A 431 -16.60 27.71 10.82
CA ALA A 431 -17.37 28.09 9.64
C ALA A 431 -18.11 26.83 9.21
N ALA A 432 -19.44 26.90 9.08
CA ALA A 432 -20.27 25.76 8.76
C ALA A 432 -19.64 25.04 7.56
N ALA A 433 -19.03 23.88 7.82
CA ALA A 433 -18.61 23.00 6.75
C ALA A 433 -19.91 22.43 6.20
N GLU A 434 -20.12 22.54 4.88
CA GLU A 434 -21.17 21.80 4.20
C GLU A 434 -21.14 20.32 4.64
N ASP A 435 -22.29 19.79 5.02
CA ASP A 435 -22.40 18.42 5.54
C ASP A 435 -22.54 17.44 4.37
N TYR A 436 -21.39 17.01 3.82
CA TYR A 436 -21.36 16.04 2.72
C TYR A 436 -21.37 14.60 3.24
N HIS A 437 -22.30 13.79 2.72
CA HIS A 437 -22.42 12.37 3.02
C HIS A 437 -21.52 11.52 2.13
N ARG A 438 -20.98 10.44 2.71
CA ARG A 438 -20.16 9.48 1.97
C ARG A 438 -20.97 8.81 0.85
N ILE A 439 -20.44 8.84 -0.37
CA ILE A 439 -21.02 8.19 -1.55
C ILE A 439 -20.05 7.15 -2.14
N GLY A 440 -20.60 6.08 -2.70
CA GLY A 440 -19.83 4.99 -3.31
C GLY A 440 -20.20 4.76 -4.77
N GLY A 441 -19.20 4.60 -5.62
CA GLY A 441 -19.37 4.29 -7.04
C GLY A 441 -18.53 3.12 -7.51
N ALA A 442 -18.83 2.61 -8.70
CA ALA A 442 -18.02 1.59 -9.36
C ALA A 442 -18.05 1.75 -10.87
N GLY A 443 -17.04 1.21 -11.56
CA GLY A 443 -17.12 0.98 -12.99
C GLY A 443 -15.83 1.17 -13.74
N SER A 444 -15.90 2.00 -14.77
CA SER A 444 -14.91 2.13 -15.83
C SER A 444 -13.48 2.29 -15.33
N THR A 445 -12.59 1.46 -15.87
CA THR A 445 -11.14 1.65 -15.83
C THR A 445 -10.64 2.52 -16.97
N TRP A 446 -11.51 3.04 -17.84
CA TRP A 446 -11.12 3.95 -18.91
C TRP A 446 -11.03 5.38 -18.39
N SER A 447 -12.01 5.83 -17.59
CA SER A 447 -12.05 7.18 -16.99
C SER A 447 -11.49 7.24 -15.56
N PHE A 448 -11.02 6.11 -15.02
CA PHE A 448 -10.60 6.00 -13.62
C PHE A 448 -9.50 6.99 -13.24
N ASN A 449 -8.51 7.24 -14.09
CA ASN A 449 -7.39 8.15 -13.74
C ASN A 449 -7.89 9.60 -13.54
N ALA A 450 -8.91 10.04 -14.28
CA ALA A 450 -9.57 11.34 -14.04
C ALA A 450 -10.43 11.30 -12.77
N VAL A 451 -11.23 10.25 -12.59
CA VAL A 451 -12.09 10.08 -11.41
C VAL A 451 -11.26 10.04 -10.11
N ASP A 452 -10.13 9.35 -10.09
CA ASP A 452 -9.24 9.24 -8.92
C ASP A 452 -8.58 10.59 -8.55
N ASP A 453 -8.16 11.37 -9.56
CA ASP A 453 -7.67 12.75 -9.35
C ASP A 453 -8.78 13.63 -8.74
N TRP A 454 -10.00 13.57 -9.28
CA TRP A 454 -11.10 14.34 -8.74
C TRP A 454 -11.50 13.92 -7.33
N ILE A 455 -11.59 12.61 -7.05
CA ILE A 455 -11.86 12.07 -5.70
C ILE A 455 -10.82 12.57 -4.70
N SER A 456 -9.55 12.59 -5.10
CA SER A 456 -8.49 13.14 -4.26
C SER A 456 -8.63 14.64 -4.06
N ASN A 457 -8.99 15.39 -5.12
CA ASN A 457 -9.14 16.84 -5.08
C ASN A 457 -10.42 17.31 -4.38
N VAL A 458 -11.45 16.49 -4.20
CA VAL A 458 -12.66 16.92 -3.48
C VAL A 458 -12.62 16.71 -1.97
N LYS A 459 -11.62 15.99 -1.46
CA LYS A 459 -11.41 15.82 -0.02
C LYS A 459 -11.22 17.15 0.72
N GLN A 460 -10.62 18.15 0.07
CA GLN A 460 -10.49 19.51 0.63
C GLN A 460 -11.84 20.23 0.79
N TYR A 461 -12.86 19.86 0.01
CA TYR A 461 -14.22 20.38 0.17
C TYR A 461 -15.03 19.58 1.21
N GLY A 462 -14.45 18.56 1.84
CA GLY A 462 -15.11 17.70 2.82
C GLY A 462 -15.88 16.52 2.24
N MET A 463 -15.89 16.34 0.91
CA MET A 463 -16.54 15.20 0.26
C MET A 463 -15.73 13.91 0.46
N THR A 464 -16.42 12.81 0.76
CA THR A 464 -15.83 11.46 0.82
C THR A 464 -16.48 10.56 -0.22
N ILE A 465 -15.67 10.11 -1.18
CA ILE A 465 -16.13 9.31 -2.32
C ILE A 465 -15.27 8.06 -2.41
N ASP A 466 -15.92 6.89 -2.40
CA ASP A 466 -15.28 5.62 -2.71
C ASP A 466 -15.56 5.23 -4.16
N PHE A 467 -14.56 4.70 -4.87
CA PHE A 467 -14.75 4.22 -6.23
C PHE A 467 -14.04 2.89 -6.46
N ASN A 468 -14.76 1.91 -7.02
CA ASN A 468 -14.21 0.61 -7.40
C ASN A 468 -14.03 0.49 -8.93
N PRO A 469 -12.79 0.51 -9.47
CA PRO A 469 -12.52 0.44 -10.91
C PRO A 469 -12.58 -1.01 -11.44
N GLY A 470 -13.75 -1.64 -11.39
CA GLY A 470 -13.96 -3.03 -11.81
C GLY A 470 -14.31 -3.25 -13.29
N GLY A 471 -14.36 -2.19 -14.11
CA GLY A 471 -14.82 -2.23 -15.50
C GLY A 471 -16.27 -1.76 -15.68
N SER A 472 -16.61 -1.29 -16.88
CA SER A 472 -17.86 -0.57 -17.15
C SER A 472 -19.10 -1.47 -17.02
N SER A 473 -19.02 -2.75 -17.38
CA SER A 473 -20.13 -3.71 -17.14
C SER A 473 -20.28 -4.08 -15.67
N TYR A 474 -19.17 -4.18 -14.92
CA TYR A 474 -19.22 -4.39 -13.48
C TYR A 474 -19.91 -3.21 -12.77
N GLY A 475 -19.51 -1.97 -13.09
CA GLY A 475 -20.10 -0.75 -12.52
C GLY A 475 -21.60 -0.68 -12.77
N ARG A 476 -22.02 -0.89 -14.02
CA ARG A 476 -23.45 -0.94 -14.37
C ARG A 476 -24.23 -2.02 -13.63
N SER A 477 -23.63 -3.19 -13.43
CA SER A 477 -24.25 -4.27 -12.63
C SER A 477 -24.39 -3.85 -11.16
N GLN A 478 -23.36 -3.25 -10.56
CA GLN A 478 -23.43 -2.75 -9.18
C GLN A 478 -24.50 -1.66 -9.02
N PHE A 479 -24.52 -0.68 -9.92
CA PHE A 479 -25.52 0.39 -9.89
C PHE A 479 -26.92 -0.17 -10.09
N LYS A 480 -27.14 -1.07 -11.07
CA LYS A 480 -28.42 -1.72 -11.33
C LYS A 480 -28.94 -2.54 -10.14
N ASN A 481 -28.05 -3.10 -9.33
CA ASN A 481 -28.41 -3.87 -8.15
C ASN A 481 -28.61 -3.00 -6.90
N GLY A 482 -28.42 -1.67 -7.00
CA GLY A 482 -28.52 -0.75 -5.86
C GLY A 482 -27.33 -0.83 -4.91
N SER A 483 -26.21 -1.44 -5.32
CA SER A 483 -25.01 -1.60 -4.50
C SER A 483 -24.13 -0.35 -4.44
N THR A 484 -24.31 0.57 -5.38
CA THR A 484 -23.52 1.82 -5.50
C THR A 484 -24.44 2.99 -5.85
N ASP A 485 -24.11 4.18 -5.35
CA ASP A 485 -24.86 5.42 -5.54
C ASP A 485 -24.74 5.96 -6.99
N PHE A 486 -23.66 5.60 -7.69
CA PHE A 486 -23.44 5.91 -9.11
C PHE A 486 -22.59 4.83 -9.79
N ALA A 487 -22.62 4.77 -11.12
CA ALA A 487 -21.68 3.96 -11.89
C ALA A 487 -21.03 4.75 -13.02
N VAL A 488 -19.76 4.50 -13.29
CA VAL A 488 -19.06 5.13 -14.42
C VAL A 488 -18.93 4.12 -15.56
N THR A 489 -19.35 4.49 -16.76
CA THR A 489 -19.45 3.59 -17.92
C THR A 489 -19.37 4.34 -19.24
N GLU A 490 -18.83 3.70 -20.26
CA GLU A 490 -18.86 4.11 -21.67
C GLU A 490 -19.87 3.26 -22.47
N ILE A 491 -20.49 2.28 -21.81
CA ILE A 491 -21.43 1.33 -22.38
C ILE A 491 -22.85 1.71 -21.93
N PRO A 492 -23.77 2.02 -22.85
CA PRO A 492 -25.19 2.21 -22.50
C PRO A 492 -25.85 0.88 -22.13
N TYR A 493 -26.90 0.92 -21.29
CA TYR A 493 -27.75 -0.25 -21.05
C TYR A 493 -28.46 -0.67 -22.34
N GLY A 494 -28.88 -1.94 -22.41
CA GLY A 494 -29.52 -2.54 -23.57
C GLY A 494 -28.56 -3.28 -24.50
N LEU A 495 -27.26 -3.29 -24.21
CA LEU A 495 -26.30 -4.10 -24.96
C LEU A 495 -26.51 -5.60 -24.69
N THR A 496 -26.50 -6.40 -25.76
CA THR A 496 -26.52 -7.86 -25.68
C THR A 496 -25.11 -8.42 -25.79
N ASP A 497 -24.66 -9.11 -24.75
CA ASP A 497 -23.39 -9.83 -24.72
C ASP A 497 -23.59 -11.28 -24.29
N ASN A 498 -22.96 -12.22 -25.00
CA ASN A 498 -23.04 -13.65 -24.72
C ASN A 498 -24.49 -14.19 -24.59
N GLY A 499 -25.40 -13.66 -25.42
CA GLY A 499 -26.82 -14.02 -25.40
C GLY A 499 -27.62 -13.43 -24.23
N GLN A 500 -27.00 -12.58 -23.39
CA GLN A 500 -27.65 -11.91 -22.27
C GLN A 500 -27.81 -10.42 -22.57
N VAL A 501 -29.03 -9.90 -22.42
CA VAL A 501 -29.32 -8.48 -22.57
C VAL A 501 -29.04 -7.78 -21.25
N ASP A 502 -28.16 -6.79 -21.24
CA ASP A 502 -27.91 -5.95 -20.07
C ASP A 502 -29.03 -4.91 -19.92
N ALA A 503 -30.18 -5.34 -19.40
CA ALA A 503 -31.35 -4.49 -19.23
C ALA A 503 -31.06 -3.32 -18.27
N ALA A 504 -31.69 -2.17 -18.52
CA ALA A 504 -31.65 -1.00 -17.64
C ALA A 504 -32.16 -1.34 -16.23
N PRO A 505 -31.75 -0.56 -15.21
CA PRO A 505 -32.32 -0.68 -13.86
C PRO A 505 -33.83 -0.43 -13.85
N PRO A 506 -34.56 -0.99 -12.86
CA PRO A 506 -36.00 -0.82 -12.74
C PRO A 506 -36.42 0.57 -12.22
N TRP A 507 -35.47 1.45 -11.93
CA TRP A 507 -35.71 2.82 -11.46
C TRP A 507 -35.21 3.88 -12.45
N PRO A 508 -35.77 5.11 -12.39
CA PRO A 508 -35.30 6.24 -13.17
C PRO A 508 -33.82 6.56 -12.94
N MET A 509 -33.10 6.82 -14.03
CA MET A 509 -31.69 7.19 -14.03
C MET A 509 -31.40 8.21 -15.13
N ALA A 510 -30.23 8.85 -15.02
CA ALA A 510 -29.68 9.73 -16.03
C ALA A 510 -28.22 9.38 -16.33
N TYR A 511 -27.78 9.63 -17.58
CA TYR A 511 -26.38 9.58 -17.96
C TYR A 511 -25.78 10.99 -17.93
N LEU A 512 -24.76 11.16 -17.11
CA LEU A 512 -24.05 12.41 -16.88
C LEU A 512 -22.66 12.35 -17.56
N PRO A 513 -22.36 13.13 -18.60
CA PRO A 513 -21.01 13.16 -19.16
C PRO A 513 -19.98 13.61 -18.11
N ILE A 514 -18.82 12.95 -18.07
CA ILE A 514 -17.79 13.27 -17.05
C ILE A 514 -16.47 13.78 -17.64
N VAL A 515 -15.94 13.10 -18.65
CA VAL A 515 -14.66 13.45 -19.29
C VAL A 515 -14.61 12.87 -20.71
N ALA A 516 -13.91 13.57 -21.60
CA ALA A 516 -13.62 13.11 -22.94
C ALA A 516 -12.20 12.52 -23.03
N GLY A 517 -11.92 11.68 -24.02
CA GLY A 517 -10.62 11.04 -24.15
C GLY A 517 -10.48 10.26 -25.45
N GLY A 518 -9.22 9.92 -25.77
CA GLY A 518 -8.87 9.16 -26.96
C GLY A 518 -8.54 7.73 -26.60
N THR A 519 -9.28 6.76 -27.15
CA THR A 519 -8.83 5.35 -27.07
C THR A 519 -7.62 5.18 -27.98
N SER A 520 -6.49 4.88 -27.36
CA SER A 520 -5.16 4.84 -27.94
C SER A 520 -4.67 3.41 -28.12
N PHE A 521 -3.71 3.20 -29.02
CA PHE A 521 -3.07 1.90 -29.21
C PHE A 521 -1.64 1.91 -28.70
N MET A 522 -1.41 1.40 -27.50
CA MET A 522 -0.06 1.16 -26.98
C MET A 522 0.55 -0.06 -27.66
N TYR A 523 1.84 0.01 -28.02
CA TYR A 523 2.55 -1.09 -28.65
C TYR A 523 3.99 -1.20 -28.16
N ASN A 524 4.53 -2.40 -28.19
CA ASN A 524 5.92 -2.70 -27.87
C ASN A 524 6.57 -3.35 -29.08
N LEU A 525 7.42 -2.58 -29.77
CA LEU A 525 8.12 -3.02 -30.96
C LEU A 525 9.55 -2.51 -30.92
N LYS A 526 10.52 -3.40 -31.17
CA LYS A 526 11.94 -3.06 -31.23
C LYS A 526 12.53 -3.34 -32.62
N ILE A 527 13.32 -2.39 -33.12
CA ILE A 527 14.15 -2.55 -34.33
C ILE A 527 15.61 -2.49 -33.88
N GLY A 528 16.37 -3.58 -34.11
CA GLY A 528 17.77 -3.64 -33.70
C GLY A 528 17.98 -3.41 -32.19
N GLY A 529 17.03 -3.86 -31.35
CA GLY A 529 17.04 -3.65 -29.90
C GLY A 529 16.56 -2.26 -29.42
N THR A 530 16.31 -1.32 -30.33
CA THR A 530 15.82 0.03 -30.01
C THR A 530 14.30 0.09 -30.15
N ARG A 531 13.62 0.67 -29.17
CA ARG A 531 12.14 0.79 -29.18
C ARG A 531 11.67 1.77 -30.25
N VAL A 532 10.67 1.37 -31.02
CA VAL A 532 9.95 2.23 -31.96
C VAL A 532 8.94 3.07 -31.19
N THR A 533 8.92 4.37 -31.44
CA THR A 533 8.11 5.38 -30.73
C THR A 533 7.24 6.22 -31.64
N ASN A 534 7.34 6.06 -32.97
CA ASN A 534 6.67 6.90 -33.96
C ASN A 534 5.80 6.09 -34.95
N LEU A 535 5.31 4.91 -34.54
CA LEU A 535 4.57 4.00 -35.42
C LEU A 535 3.24 4.62 -35.90
N ARG A 536 2.95 4.45 -37.20
CA ARG A 536 1.73 4.91 -37.86
C ARG A 536 0.89 3.72 -38.27
N LEU A 537 -0.42 3.76 -38.03
CA LEU A 537 -1.34 2.78 -38.58
C LEU A 537 -2.61 3.44 -39.08
N SER A 538 -3.19 2.93 -40.17
CA SER A 538 -4.59 3.20 -40.51
C SER A 538 -5.54 2.36 -39.68
N GLY A 539 -6.80 2.76 -39.62
CA GLY A 539 -7.79 1.96 -38.90
C GLY A 539 -8.07 0.60 -39.56
N GLU A 540 -7.87 0.47 -40.87
CA GLU A 540 -7.94 -0.82 -41.55
C GLU A 540 -6.82 -1.75 -41.08
N THR A 541 -5.58 -1.24 -40.98
CA THR A 541 -4.44 -1.99 -40.44
C THR A 541 -4.67 -2.40 -38.99
N VAL A 542 -5.18 -1.49 -38.15
CA VAL A 542 -5.58 -1.80 -36.77
C VAL A 542 -6.63 -2.92 -36.74
N ALA A 543 -7.68 -2.84 -37.56
CA ALA A 543 -8.71 -3.87 -37.65
C ALA A 543 -8.12 -5.23 -38.04
N LYS A 544 -7.18 -5.27 -38.99
CA LYS A 544 -6.49 -6.50 -39.40
C LYS A 544 -5.57 -7.08 -38.33
N LEU A 545 -4.90 -6.23 -37.54
CA LEU A 545 -4.09 -6.67 -36.39
C LEU A 545 -4.97 -7.31 -35.30
N PHE A 546 -6.04 -6.63 -34.88
CA PHE A 546 -6.95 -7.11 -33.83
C PHE A 546 -7.92 -8.21 -34.28
N THR A 547 -7.99 -8.53 -35.58
CA THR A 547 -8.68 -9.74 -36.08
C THR A 547 -7.69 -10.85 -36.46
N GLY A 548 -6.38 -10.58 -36.34
CA GLY A 548 -5.29 -11.48 -36.71
C GLY A 548 -5.28 -11.89 -38.18
N GLN A 549 -5.70 -11.00 -39.07
CA GLN A 549 -5.40 -11.09 -40.49
C GLN A 549 -3.94 -10.69 -40.76
N ILE A 550 -3.40 -9.74 -39.98
CA ILE A 550 -1.97 -9.42 -39.93
C ILE A 550 -1.37 -10.09 -38.70
N THR A 551 -0.36 -10.94 -38.89
CA THR A 551 0.28 -11.72 -37.83
C THR A 551 1.75 -11.36 -37.60
N LYS A 552 2.36 -10.55 -38.48
CA LYS A 552 3.75 -10.09 -38.36
C LYS A 552 3.86 -8.59 -38.58
N TRP A 553 4.81 -7.96 -37.89
CA TRP A 553 5.01 -6.50 -37.97
C TRP A 553 5.58 -6.01 -39.31
N ASN A 554 6.27 -6.86 -40.07
CA ASN A 554 6.77 -6.54 -41.42
C ASN A 554 5.74 -6.77 -42.53
N ASP A 555 4.47 -7.01 -42.21
CA ASP A 555 3.41 -7.18 -43.19
C ASP A 555 3.39 -5.99 -44.17
N PRO A 556 3.19 -6.21 -45.49
CA PRO A 556 3.22 -5.15 -46.49
C PRO A 556 2.28 -3.98 -46.19
N ALA A 557 1.12 -4.22 -45.55
CA ALA A 557 0.19 -3.15 -45.18
C ALA A 557 0.78 -2.25 -44.09
N VAL A 558 1.41 -2.83 -43.07
CA VAL A 558 2.07 -2.06 -41.99
C VAL A 558 3.31 -1.34 -42.52
N GLN A 559 4.09 -2.00 -43.37
CA GLN A 559 5.31 -1.46 -43.95
C GLN A 559 5.05 -0.28 -44.91
N ALA A 560 3.94 -0.31 -45.67
CA ALA A 560 3.54 0.78 -46.56
C ALA A 560 3.21 2.08 -45.81
N GLU A 561 2.71 1.97 -44.58
CA GLU A 561 2.36 3.12 -43.72
C GLU A 561 3.57 3.68 -42.95
N ASN A 562 4.69 2.94 -42.93
CA ASN A 562 5.90 3.26 -42.18
C ASN A 562 7.17 3.19 -43.05
N PRO A 563 7.28 3.98 -44.14
CA PRO A 563 8.34 3.84 -45.14
C PRO A 563 9.75 4.13 -44.61
N SER A 564 9.89 4.87 -43.50
CA SER A 564 11.20 5.18 -42.91
C SER A 564 11.64 4.19 -41.83
N LEU A 565 10.82 3.18 -41.52
CA LEU A 565 11.12 2.10 -40.58
C LEU A 565 11.34 0.79 -41.33
N LYS A 566 12.40 0.07 -41.00
CA LYS A 566 12.59 -1.32 -41.45
C LYS A 566 11.96 -2.24 -40.41
N LEU A 567 10.68 -2.59 -40.60
CA LEU A 567 9.92 -3.33 -39.60
C LEU A 567 10.45 -4.77 -39.47
N PRO A 568 10.52 -5.31 -38.24
CA PRO A 568 11.03 -6.66 -37.99
C PRO A 568 9.96 -7.70 -38.31
N GLU A 569 10.37 -8.96 -38.54
CA GLU A 569 9.43 -10.09 -38.71
C GLU A 569 8.80 -10.57 -37.39
N THR A 570 8.90 -9.78 -36.31
CA THR A 570 8.34 -10.08 -35.01
C THR A 570 6.85 -10.38 -35.12
N GLU A 571 6.39 -11.42 -34.41
CA GLU A 571 4.98 -11.79 -34.37
C GLU A 571 4.15 -10.69 -33.67
N VAL A 572 2.98 -10.39 -34.24
CA VAL A 572 2.01 -9.48 -33.64
C VAL A 572 1.22 -10.24 -32.58
N ARG A 573 1.24 -9.74 -31.35
CA ARG A 573 0.53 -10.34 -30.23
C ARG A 573 -0.42 -9.34 -29.58
N PRO A 574 -1.69 -9.27 -30.03
CA PRO A 574 -2.69 -8.43 -29.39
C PRO A 574 -2.92 -8.84 -27.93
N VAL A 575 -2.90 -7.87 -27.04
CA VAL A 575 -3.29 -8.00 -25.63
C VAL A 575 -4.64 -7.34 -25.47
N VAL A 576 -5.66 -8.11 -25.08
CA VAL A 576 -7.05 -7.66 -25.06
C VAL A 576 -7.61 -7.66 -23.63
N ARG A 577 -8.79 -7.07 -23.47
CA ARG A 577 -9.50 -7.03 -22.19
C ARG A 577 -10.29 -8.31 -21.96
N SER A 578 -10.14 -8.94 -20.80
CA SER A 578 -10.94 -10.10 -20.38
C SER A 578 -12.23 -9.72 -19.63
N ASP A 579 -12.28 -8.50 -19.10
CA ASP A 579 -13.42 -7.96 -18.36
C ASP A 579 -14.39 -7.16 -19.26
N GLY A 580 -15.61 -6.94 -18.77
CA GLY A 580 -16.63 -6.14 -19.45
C GLY A 580 -16.26 -4.67 -19.46
N SER A 581 -15.65 -4.23 -20.55
CA SER A 581 -14.83 -3.03 -20.65
C SER A 581 -15.44 -2.01 -21.62
N GLY A 582 -15.58 -0.77 -21.16
CA GLY A 582 -15.98 0.34 -22.03
C GLY A 582 -14.94 0.67 -23.10
N THR A 583 -13.66 0.44 -22.84
CA THR A 583 -12.60 0.58 -23.86
C THR A 583 -12.81 -0.40 -25.01
N THR A 584 -13.22 -1.64 -24.68
CA THR A 584 -13.58 -2.66 -25.69
C THR A 584 -14.82 -2.24 -26.45
N ALA A 585 -15.84 -1.72 -25.75
CA ALA A 585 -17.07 -1.25 -26.40
C ALA A 585 -16.79 -0.11 -27.39
N GLN A 586 -15.94 0.85 -27.03
CA GLN A 586 -15.55 1.95 -27.93
C GLN A 586 -14.80 1.43 -29.17
N LEU A 587 -13.80 0.56 -28.98
CA LEU A 587 -13.05 -0.04 -30.09
C LEU A 587 -13.98 -0.83 -31.03
N THR A 588 -14.79 -1.72 -30.48
CA THR A 588 -15.66 -2.60 -31.27
C THR A 588 -16.80 -1.85 -31.96
N THR A 589 -17.33 -0.79 -31.33
CA THR A 589 -18.26 0.13 -31.98
C THR A 589 -17.61 0.76 -33.21
N TRP A 590 -16.41 1.32 -33.06
CA TRP A 590 -15.68 1.92 -34.19
C TRP A 590 -15.37 0.91 -35.30
N LEU A 591 -14.89 -0.29 -34.94
CA LEU A 591 -14.64 -1.38 -35.90
C LEU A 591 -15.91 -1.78 -36.66
N SER A 592 -17.05 -1.91 -35.96
CA SER A 592 -18.33 -2.27 -36.59
C SER A 592 -18.84 -1.18 -37.55
N LYS A 593 -18.57 0.09 -37.25
CA LYS A 593 -19.06 1.23 -38.03
C LYS A 593 -18.16 1.59 -39.21
N ARG A 594 -16.85 1.40 -39.10
CA ARG A 594 -15.88 1.81 -40.13
C ARG A 594 -15.29 0.64 -40.91
N TYR A 595 -15.23 -0.55 -40.31
CA TYR A 595 -14.62 -1.74 -40.91
C TYR A 595 -15.52 -2.99 -40.78
N PRO A 596 -16.83 -2.92 -41.10
CA PRO A 596 -17.77 -4.03 -40.90
C PRO A 596 -17.33 -5.30 -41.63
N GLN A 597 -16.78 -5.16 -42.84
CA GLN A 597 -16.31 -6.31 -43.63
C GLN A 597 -15.19 -7.11 -42.93
N ILE A 598 -14.33 -6.45 -42.17
CA ILE A 598 -13.24 -7.10 -41.41
C ILE A 598 -13.77 -7.61 -40.07
N TRP A 599 -14.56 -6.79 -39.38
CA TRP A 599 -15.05 -7.07 -38.03
C TRP A 599 -16.10 -8.18 -38.00
N ASP A 600 -17.12 -8.11 -38.85
CA ASP A 600 -18.18 -9.13 -38.88
C ASP A 600 -17.64 -10.49 -39.37
N ALA A 601 -16.71 -10.48 -40.33
CA ALA A 601 -16.03 -11.69 -40.79
C ALA A 601 -15.13 -12.34 -39.73
N TYR A 602 -14.63 -11.55 -38.78
CA TYR A 602 -13.92 -12.07 -37.60
C TYR A 602 -14.91 -12.71 -36.64
N CYS A 603 -16.03 -12.03 -36.34
CA CYS A 603 -16.96 -12.48 -35.33
C CYS A 603 -17.75 -13.74 -35.70
N THR A 604 -17.99 -14.01 -36.99
CA THR A 604 -18.55 -15.31 -37.43
C THR A 604 -17.68 -16.50 -37.04
N LYS A 605 -16.40 -16.29 -36.73
CA LYS A 605 -15.45 -17.32 -36.27
C LYS A 605 -15.35 -17.40 -34.75
N THR A 606 -16.08 -16.55 -34.03
CA THR A 606 -16.12 -16.52 -32.56
C THR A 606 -17.42 -17.15 -32.06
N PRO A 607 -17.49 -17.60 -30.79
CA PRO A 607 -18.72 -18.14 -30.22
C PRO A 607 -19.92 -17.20 -30.26
N ARG A 608 -19.70 -15.89 -30.48
CA ARG A 608 -20.75 -14.87 -30.59
C ARG A 608 -21.58 -14.98 -31.87
N GLY A 609 -20.99 -15.40 -33.00
CA GLY A 609 -21.60 -15.26 -34.33
C GLY A 609 -21.54 -13.81 -34.88
N GLY A 610 -22.23 -13.55 -35.99
CA GLY A 610 -22.28 -12.23 -36.64
C GLY A 610 -23.70 -11.76 -36.97
N PRO A 611 -23.94 -10.44 -37.21
CA PRO A 611 -22.98 -9.32 -37.13
C PRO A 611 -22.61 -8.95 -35.68
N CYS A 612 -21.44 -8.36 -35.49
CA CYS A 612 -20.80 -8.31 -34.18
C CYS A 612 -21.19 -7.11 -33.33
N GLY A 613 -21.33 -5.94 -33.97
CA GLY A 613 -21.67 -4.68 -33.32
C GLY A 613 -20.68 -4.28 -32.22
N MET A 614 -21.18 -3.48 -31.28
CA MET A 614 -20.52 -3.16 -30.01
C MET A 614 -20.50 -4.38 -29.09
N THR A 615 -19.40 -4.60 -28.36
CA THR A 615 -19.28 -5.66 -27.35
C THR A 615 -18.58 -5.16 -26.09
N SER A 616 -19.01 -5.59 -24.89
CA SER A 616 -18.27 -5.27 -23.66
C SER A 616 -17.02 -6.14 -23.50
N PHE A 617 -17.08 -7.38 -23.99
CA PHE A 617 -16.00 -8.35 -23.93
C PHE A 617 -15.39 -8.52 -25.32
N PHE A 618 -14.06 -8.61 -25.40
CA PHE A 618 -13.42 -8.79 -26.69
C PHE A 618 -13.67 -10.23 -27.18
N PRO A 619 -14.33 -10.44 -28.33
CA PRO A 619 -14.64 -11.78 -28.78
C PRO A 619 -13.35 -12.49 -29.21
N LEU A 620 -13.03 -13.62 -28.59
CA LEU A 620 -11.83 -14.41 -28.87
C LEU A 620 -12.16 -15.65 -29.70
N ILE A 621 -11.27 -16.02 -30.61
CA ILE A 621 -11.33 -17.29 -31.35
C ILE A 621 -10.61 -18.36 -30.51
N GLY A 622 -11.27 -19.48 -30.26
CA GLY A 622 -10.68 -20.61 -29.55
C GLY A 622 -9.37 -21.07 -30.20
N GLY A 623 -8.35 -21.34 -29.38
CA GLY A 623 -7.02 -21.76 -29.85
C GLY A 623 -6.03 -20.64 -30.21
N ARG A 624 -6.43 -19.36 -30.16
CA ARG A 624 -5.47 -18.22 -30.23
C ARG A 624 -4.97 -17.86 -28.83
N ASN A 625 -3.64 -17.89 -28.66
CA ASN A 625 -2.96 -17.49 -27.41
C ASN A 625 -2.78 -15.97 -27.29
N TRP A 626 -3.87 -15.22 -27.32
CA TRP A 626 -3.84 -13.78 -27.03
C TRP A 626 -4.01 -13.53 -25.53
N PRO A 627 -3.09 -12.81 -24.86
CA PRO A 627 -3.26 -12.46 -23.47
C PRO A 627 -4.53 -11.63 -23.27
N ALA A 628 -5.40 -12.08 -22.38
CA ALA A 628 -6.63 -11.38 -21.99
C ALA A 628 -6.56 -11.06 -20.50
N LEU A 629 -6.61 -9.77 -20.14
CA LEU A 629 -6.39 -9.30 -18.76
C LEU A 629 -7.53 -8.40 -18.30
N GLY A 630 -7.82 -8.46 -17.00
CA GLY A 630 -8.84 -7.62 -16.37
C GLY A 630 -8.26 -6.28 -15.98
N SER A 631 -8.80 -5.19 -16.54
CA SER A 631 -8.40 -3.76 -16.39
C SER A 631 -7.48 -3.16 -17.46
N SER A 632 -7.63 -1.85 -17.68
CA SER A 632 -6.75 -1.01 -18.52
C SER A 632 -5.30 -1.03 -18.04
N ASP A 633 -5.07 -1.00 -16.72
CA ASP A 633 -3.73 -1.04 -16.13
C ASP A 633 -3.03 -2.38 -16.38
N GLY A 634 -3.76 -3.49 -16.25
CA GLY A 634 -3.25 -4.83 -16.53
C GLY A 634 -2.74 -4.96 -17.97
N VAL A 635 -3.56 -4.58 -18.96
CA VAL A 635 -3.15 -4.66 -20.37
C VAL A 635 -2.02 -3.67 -20.70
N ALA A 636 -2.05 -2.44 -20.16
CA ALA A 636 -1.01 -1.44 -20.38
C ALA A 636 0.35 -1.89 -19.84
N LYS A 637 0.39 -2.39 -18.59
CA LYS A 637 1.62 -2.89 -17.97
C LYS A 637 2.18 -4.12 -18.67
N THR A 638 1.32 -5.00 -19.18
CA THR A 638 1.76 -6.15 -19.97
C THR A 638 2.44 -5.71 -21.26
N VAL A 639 1.87 -4.75 -22.00
CA VAL A 639 2.53 -4.22 -23.21
C VAL A 639 3.80 -3.45 -22.85
N ALA A 640 3.78 -2.65 -21.77
CA ALA A 640 4.92 -1.86 -21.33
C ALA A 640 6.12 -2.71 -20.82
N ASN A 641 5.92 -3.99 -20.54
CA ASN A 641 6.99 -4.89 -20.14
C ASN A 641 7.97 -5.12 -21.30
N ASP A 642 9.24 -4.76 -21.11
CA ASP A 642 10.29 -4.84 -22.13
C ASP A 642 10.50 -6.24 -22.75
N ARG A 643 10.05 -7.31 -22.09
CA ARG A 643 10.12 -8.70 -22.60
C ARG A 643 9.00 -9.05 -23.58
N ASN A 644 7.94 -8.25 -23.64
CA ASN A 644 6.77 -8.49 -24.48
C ASN A 644 6.88 -7.75 -25.83
N ASP A 645 8.04 -7.85 -26.47
CA ASP A 645 8.24 -7.33 -27.83
C ASP A 645 7.26 -8.00 -28.79
N GLY A 646 6.72 -7.22 -29.72
CA GLY A 646 5.67 -7.62 -30.65
C GLY A 646 4.23 -7.40 -30.16
N THR A 647 4.01 -6.93 -28.92
CA THR A 647 2.65 -6.75 -28.37
C THR A 647 2.00 -5.42 -28.75
N ILE A 648 0.67 -5.41 -28.86
CA ILE A 648 -0.16 -4.21 -29.07
C ILE A 648 -1.45 -4.34 -28.24
N THR A 649 -1.94 -3.25 -27.67
CA THR A 649 -3.21 -3.19 -26.93
C THR A 649 -3.96 -1.90 -27.21
N TYR A 650 -5.18 -1.79 -26.69
CA TYR A 650 -6.00 -0.59 -26.73
C TYR A 650 -6.32 -0.14 -25.29
N VAL A 651 -6.04 1.12 -24.98
CA VAL A 651 -6.28 1.72 -23.66
C VAL A 651 -6.60 3.19 -23.79
N GLU A 652 -7.18 3.78 -22.76
CA GLU A 652 -7.24 5.24 -22.64
C GLU A 652 -5.82 5.83 -22.62
N TYR A 653 -5.63 7.00 -23.25
CA TYR A 653 -4.33 7.62 -23.45
C TYR A 653 -3.54 7.91 -22.16
N SER A 654 -4.23 8.22 -21.06
CA SER A 654 -3.62 8.39 -19.72
C SER A 654 -2.77 7.20 -19.28
N TYR A 655 -3.13 5.97 -19.66
CA TYR A 655 -2.35 4.78 -19.30
C TYR A 655 -1.01 4.72 -20.05
N ALA A 656 -0.97 5.21 -21.28
CA ALA A 656 0.27 5.33 -22.05
C ALA A 656 1.18 6.42 -21.48
N LEU A 657 0.62 7.54 -21.04
CA LEU A 657 1.34 8.61 -20.35
C LEU A 657 1.93 8.10 -19.02
N ASN A 658 1.10 7.46 -18.19
CA ASN A 658 1.52 6.91 -16.90
C ASN A 658 2.60 5.84 -17.04
N SER A 659 2.52 5.01 -18.08
CA SER A 659 3.50 3.96 -18.36
C SER A 659 4.75 4.47 -19.09
N ARG A 660 4.80 5.77 -19.46
CA ARG A 660 5.85 6.38 -20.29
C ARG A 660 6.12 5.57 -21.56
N PHE A 661 5.05 5.19 -22.26
CA PHE A 661 5.10 4.29 -23.40
C PHE A 661 4.52 4.93 -24.67
N PRO A 662 5.02 4.57 -25.86
CA PRO A 662 4.51 5.11 -27.11
C PRO A 662 3.12 4.56 -27.46
N VAL A 663 2.40 5.35 -28.26
CA VAL A 663 1.12 4.99 -28.87
C VAL A 663 1.17 5.14 -30.39
N VAL A 664 0.32 4.42 -31.11
CA VAL A 664 0.19 4.57 -32.56
C VAL A 664 -0.34 5.97 -32.90
N LYS A 665 0.23 6.59 -33.95
CA LYS A 665 -0.44 7.69 -34.65
C LYS A 665 -1.47 7.12 -35.62
N LEU A 666 -2.73 7.48 -35.43
CA LEU A 666 -3.85 6.90 -36.18
C LEU A 666 -4.20 7.79 -37.39
N LEU A 667 -4.38 7.17 -38.56
CA LEU A 667 -4.83 7.88 -39.75
C LEU A 667 -6.26 8.42 -39.57
N ASN A 668 -6.46 9.72 -39.77
CA ASN A 668 -7.77 10.37 -39.77
C ASN A 668 -8.32 10.61 -41.18
N ALA A 669 -9.57 11.09 -41.26
CA ALA A 669 -10.27 11.36 -42.52
C ALA A 669 -9.61 12.48 -43.35
N ALA A 670 -8.93 13.42 -42.69
CA ALA A 670 -8.14 14.48 -43.34
C ALA A 670 -6.83 13.97 -43.98
N GLY A 671 -6.48 12.69 -43.79
CA GLY A 671 -5.31 12.07 -44.38
C GLY A 671 -4.01 12.29 -43.58
N TYR A 672 -4.10 12.56 -42.28
CA TYR A 672 -2.97 12.71 -41.38
C TYR A 672 -2.94 11.62 -40.30
N TYR A 673 -1.74 11.19 -39.90
CA TYR A 673 -1.54 10.33 -38.74
C TYR A 673 -1.39 11.18 -37.48
N VAL A 674 -2.36 11.09 -36.57
CA VAL A 674 -2.48 11.97 -35.39
C VAL A 674 -2.43 11.21 -34.06
N GLU A 675 -2.05 11.89 -32.98
CA GLU A 675 -2.00 11.34 -31.63
C GLU A 675 -3.32 11.58 -30.88
N PRO A 676 -3.69 10.73 -29.90
CA PRO A 676 -4.88 10.89 -29.05
C PRO A 676 -4.70 11.98 -27.96
N ASN A 677 -4.10 13.13 -28.30
CA ASN A 677 -3.93 14.21 -27.33
C ASN A 677 -5.26 14.94 -27.06
N GLY A 678 -5.37 15.64 -25.93
CA GLY A 678 -6.63 16.25 -25.52
C GLY A 678 -7.20 17.25 -26.53
N LYS A 679 -6.35 18.05 -27.19
CA LYS A 679 -6.80 19.05 -28.17
C LYS A 679 -7.32 18.40 -29.45
N ASP A 680 -6.67 17.33 -29.92
CA ASP A 680 -7.09 16.59 -31.11
C ASP A 680 -8.41 15.85 -30.86
N VAL A 681 -8.59 15.33 -29.64
CA VAL A 681 -9.85 14.75 -29.17
C VAL A 681 -10.94 15.81 -29.11
N SER A 682 -10.67 16.98 -28.53
CA SER A 682 -11.62 18.10 -28.49
C SER A 682 -12.01 18.60 -29.88
N THR A 683 -11.07 18.55 -30.83
CA THR A 683 -11.31 18.90 -32.23
C THR A 683 -12.27 17.91 -32.90
N ALA A 684 -12.06 16.61 -32.72
CA ALA A 684 -12.95 15.59 -33.25
C ALA A 684 -14.35 15.65 -32.63
N LEU A 685 -14.45 15.94 -31.33
CA LEU A 685 -15.72 16.03 -30.60
C LEU A 685 -16.59 17.24 -30.97
N LYS A 686 -16.13 18.15 -31.85
CA LYS A 686 -17.02 19.15 -32.47
C LYS A 686 -18.13 18.51 -33.30
N HIS A 687 -17.92 17.28 -33.77
CA HIS A 687 -18.85 16.52 -34.61
C HIS A 687 -19.66 15.48 -33.82
N VAL A 688 -19.64 15.57 -32.48
CA VAL A 688 -20.40 14.67 -31.62
C VAL A 688 -21.88 14.99 -31.68
N GLN A 689 -22.73 13.96 -31.75
CA GLN A 689 -24.17 14.09 -31.61
C GLN A 689 -24.59 13.43 -30.30
N ILE A 690 -25.36 14.17 -29.49
CA ILE A 690 -25.87 13.70 -28.21
C ILE A 690 -27.29 13.18 -28.44
N ASN A 691 -27.57 11.94 -28.05
CA ASN A 691 -28.91 11.39 -28.14
C ASN A 691 -29.87 12.22 -27.25
N PRO A 692 -30.94 12.82 -27.79
CA PRO A 692 -31.83 13.69 -27.02
C PRO A 692 -32.61 12.95 -25.94
N THR A 693 -32.71 11.62 -26.03
CA THR A 693 -33.56 10.79 -25.16
C THR A 693 -32.83 10.35 -23.89
N ASP A 694 -31.56 9.96 -24.02
CA ASP A 694 -30.77 9.36 -22.93
C ASP A 694 -29.35 9.95 -22.80
N LEU A 695 -29.01 10.98 -23.58
CA LEU A 695 -27.69 11.64 -23.66
C LEU A 695 -26.51 10.76 -24.05
N THR A 696 -26.75 9.54 -24.52
CA THR A 696 -25.70 8.66 -25.03
C THR A 696 -25.07 9.22 -26.31
N GLN A 697 -23.79 8.91 -26.54
CA GLN A 697 -23.02 9.42 -27.66
C GLN A 697 -23.39 8.75 -28.97
N GLN A 698 -23.46 9.57 -30.02
CA GLN A 698 -23.40 9.15 -31.41
C GLN A 698 -22.12 9.72 -32.02
N LEU A 699 -21.18 8.81 -32.32
CA LEU A 699 -19.81 9.15 -32.71
C LEU A 699 -19.55 9.02 -34.22
N ASP A 700 -20.58 8.72 -35.02
CA ASP A 700 -20.42 8.49 -36.47
C ASP A 700 -19.77 9.69 -37.19
N GLY A 701 -20.09 10.92 -36.79
CA GLY A 701 -19.44 12.14 -37.30
C GLY A 701 -18.05 12.41 -36.71
N VAL A 702 -17.77 11.93 -35.50
CA VAL A 702 -16.46 12.07 -34.84
C VAL A 702 -15.39 11.24 -35.55
N TYR A 703 -15.77 10.04 -36.01
CA TYR A 703 -14.88 9.14 -36.74
C TYR A 703 -14.39 9.72 -38.08
N ASP A 704 -15.21 10.56 -38.71
CA ASP A 704 -14.96 11.13 -40.05
C ASP A 704 -14.70 12.65 -40.00
N ALA A 705 -14.35 13.18 -38.82
CA ALA A 705 -14.10 14.60 -38.63
C ALA A 705 -13.06 15.13 -39.67
N PRO A 706 -13.39 16.18 -40.43
CA PRO A 706 -12.59 16.65 -41.57
C PRO A 706 -11.35 17.46 -41.16
N GLU A 707 -11.22 17.83 -39.90
CA GLU A 707 -10.09 18.63 -39.42
C GLU A 707 -8.78 17.83 -39.41
N PRO A 708 -7.66 18.40 -39.88
CA PRO A 708 -6.35 17.75 -39.85
C PRO A 708 -5.91 17.25 -38.48
N ALA A 709 -6.25 17.99 -37.42
CA ALA A 709 -5.95 17.66 -36.03
C ALA A 709 -7.08 16.89 -35.33
N ALA A 710 -7.97 16.18 -36.05
CA ALA A 710 -9.01 15.38 -35.41
C ALA A 710 -8.53 13.95 -35.14
N TYR A 711 -8.59 13.49 -33.88
CA TYR A 711 -8.30 12.10 -33.53
C TYR A 711 -9.55 11.20 -33.71
N PRO A 712 -9.50 10.13 -34.53
CA PRO A 712 -10.70 9.36 -34.88
C PRO A 712 -11.35 8.58 -33.72
N LEU A 713 -10.60 7.99 -32.78
CA LEU A 713 -11.16 7.23 -31.64
C LEU A 713 -11.43 8.14 -30.43
N SER A 714 -12.06 9.29 -30.70
CA SER A 714 -12.46 10.25 -29.68
C SER A 714 -13.85 9.92 -29.14
N SER A 715 -14.02 10.00 -27.83
CA SER A 715 -15.27 9.65 -27.15
C SER A 715 -15.35 10.31 -25.78
N TYR A 716 -16.49 10.19 -25.11
CA TYR A 716 -16.64 10.59 -23.72
C TYR A 716 -17.28 9.51 -22.87
N SER A 717 -17.00 9.55 -21.57
CA SER A 717 -17.51 8.63 -20.54
C SER A 717 -18.69 9.24 -19.80
N TYR A 718 -19.54 8.37 -19.23
CA TYR A 718 -20.74 8.76 -18.48
C TYR A 718 -20.66 8.27 -17.04
N MET A 719 -21.34 9.01 -16.18
CA MET A 719 -21.78 8.56 -14.87
C MET A 719 -23.29 8.31 -14.93
N ALA A 720 -23.71 7.06 -14.71
CA ALA A 720 -25.09 6.72 -14.43
C ALA A 720 -25.43 7.13 -12.99
N VAL A 721 -26.45 7.97 -12.84
CA VAL A 721 -26.88 8.53 -11.55
C VAL A 721 -28.38 8.31 -11.32
N HIS A 722 -28.78 8.18 -10.06
CA HIS A 722 -30.18 8.11 -9.69
C HIS A 722 -30.88 9.48 -9.86
N THR A 723 -32.09 9.48 -10.41
CA THR A 723 -32.95 10.68 -10.49
C THR A 723 -34.13 10.64 -9.51
N THR A 724 -34.21 9.58 -8.72
CA THR A 724 -35.20 9.38 -7.65
C THR A 724 -34.50 8.74 -6.45
N GLU A 725 -35.12 8.77 -5.28
CA GLU A 725 -34.62 8.02 -4.13
C GLU A 725 -34.73 6.51 -4.38
N VAL A 726 -33.66 5.76 -4.15
CA VAL A 726 -33.59 4.30 -4.34
C VAL A 726 -32.79 3.69 -3.20
N GLY A 727 -33.40 2.78 -2.43
CA GLY A 727 -32.75 2.16 -1.26
C GLY A 727 -32.20 3.22 -0.29
N ASP A 728 -30.89 3.14 -0.02
CA ASP A 728 -30.16 4.07 0.85
C ASP A 728 -29.75 5.38 0.16
N PHE A 729 -30.03 5.55 -1.13
CA PHE A 729 -29.77 6.79 -1.85
C PHE A 729 -30.84 7.85 -1.52
N LYS A 730 -30.50 8.73 -0.58
CA LYS A 730 -31.34 9.82 -0.05
C LYS A 730 -30.85 11.19 -0.51
N PRO A 731 -31.68 12.25 -0.37
CA PRO A 731 -31.29 13.60 -0.78
C PRO A 731 -29.93 14.07 -0.26
N ASP A 732 -29.49 13.65 0.93
CA ASP A 732 -28.19 14.06 1.47
C ASP A 732 -27.00 13.44 0.69
N LYS A 733 -27.13 12.17 0.27
CA LYS A 733 -26.18 11.54 -0.65
C LYS A 733 -26.25 12.16 -2.04
N GLY A 734 -27.45 12.47 -2.51
CA GLY A 734 -27.65 13.11 -3.80
C GLY A 734 -27.15 14.56 -3.85
N HIS A 735 -27.17 15.29 -2.73
CA HIS A 735 -26.50 16.58 -2.56
C HIS A 735 -24.99 16.44 -2.77
N THR A 736 -24.37 15.44 -2.12
CA THR A 736 -22.93 15.16 -2.29
C THR A 736 -22.58 14.72 -3.71
N LEU A 737 -23.40 13.86 -4.33
CA LEU A 737 -23.20 13.43 -5.71
C LEU A 737 -23.35 14.60 -6.69
N ALA A 738 -24.32 15.49 -6.47
CA ALA A 738 -24.50 16.68 -7.28
C ALA A 738 -23.32 17.66 -7.13
N ALA A 739 -22.83 17.87 -5.91
CA ALA A 739 -21.65 18.70 -5.64
C ALA A 739 -20.39 18.16 -6.32
N PHE A 740 -20.17 16.83 -6.26
CA PHE A 740 -19.10 16.17 -7.01
C PHE A 740 -19.25 16.38 -8.52
N GLY A 741 -20.49 16.26 -9.01
CA GLY A 741 -20.89 16.58 -10.37
C GLY A 741 -20.48 17.96 -10.84
N TYR A 742 -20.87 18.99 -10.07
CA TYR A 742 -20.53 20.37 -10.39
C TYR A 742 -19.02 20.59 -10.42
N TYR A 743 -18.29 20.01 -9.47
CA TYR A 743 -16.83 20.07 -9.43
C TYR A 743 -16.21 19.48 -10.69
N PHE A 744 -16.54 18.24 -11.05
CA PHE A 744 -15.84 17.62 -12.19
C PHE A 744 -16.26 18.22 -13.52
N LEU A 745 -17.49 18.73 -13.68
CA LEU A 745 -17.94 19.39 -14.91
C LEU A 745 -17.28 20.75 -15.14
N CYS A 746 -16.78 21.38 -14.06
CA CYS A 746 -16.11 22.66 -14.09
C CYS A 746 -14.65 22.52 -13.66
N GLU A 747 -14.35 22.72 -12.38
CA GLU A 747 -12.99 22.80 -11.84
C GLU A 747 -12.12 21.58 -12.21
N GLY A 748 -12.70 20.38 -12.21
CA GLY A 748 -12.02 19.14 -12.55
C GLY A 748 -11.56 19.03 -14.01
N GLN A 749 -12.11 19.85 -14.91
CA GLN A 749 -11.75 19.84 -16.34
C GLN A 749 -10.37 20.47 -16.61
N GLN A 750 -9.86 21.31 -15.72
CA GLN A 750 -8.59 22.02 -15.91
C GLN A 750 -7.37 21.09 -16.04
N LYS A 751 -7.40 19.95 -15.35
CA LYS A 751 -6.30 18.96 -15.35
C LYS A 751 -6.47 17.85 -16.40
N ALA A 752 -7.57 17.84 -17.15
CA ALA A 752 -7.88 16.73 -18.05
C ALA A 752 -6.74 16.44 -19.03
N ASP A 753 -6.20 17.47 -19.72
CA ASP A 753 -5.09 17.30 -20.68
C ASP A 753 -3.81 16.75 -20.04
N GLN A 754 -3.47 17.23 -18.84
CA GLN A 754 -2.29 16.78 -18.10
C GLN A 754 -2.40 15.29 -17.71
N LEU A 755 -3.62 14.82 -17.46
CA LEU A 755 -3.91 13.43 -17.15
C LEU A 755 -3.99 12.56 -18.42
N GLY A 756 -4.02 13.13 -19.62
CA GLY A 756 -4.18 12.42 -20.89
C GLY A 756 -5.60 12.37 -21.43
N TYR A 757 -6.52 13.17 -20.88
CA TYR A 757 -7.91 13.29 -21.31
C TYR A 757 -8.15 14.60 -22.07
N SER A 758 -9.34 14.77 -22.63
CA SER A 758 -9.83 16.06 -23.13
C SER A 758 -10.86 16.64 -22.17
N PRO A 759 -10.79 17.96 -21.88
CA PRO A 759 -11.92 18.64 -21.27
C PRO A 759 -13.18 18.52 -22.13
N LEU A 760 -14.35 18.46 -21.49
CA LEU A 760 -15.66 18.42 -22.14
C LEU A 760 -15.98 19.74 -22.84
N THR A 761 -16.75 19.67 -23.93
CA THR A 761 -17.26 20.85 -24.64
C THR A 761 -18.37 21.56 -23.84
N GLU A 762 -18.64 22.82 -24.17
CA GLU A 762 -19.68 23.62 -23.50
C GLU A 762 -21.05 22.95 -23.54
N ASP A 763 -21.43 22.35 -24.68
CA ASP A 763 -22.71 21.67 -24.81
C ASP A 763 -22.81 20.41 -23.95
N LEU A 764 -21.73 19.63 -23.82
CA LEU A 764 -21.69 18.46 -22.94
C LEU A 764 -21.79 18.89 -21.47
N VAL A 765 -21.12 19.97 -21.08
CA VAL A 765 -21.22 20.50 -19.71
C VAL A 765 -22.62 21.05 -19.43
N LYS A 766 -23.23 21.78 -20.37
CA LYS A 766 -24.62 22.23 -20.26
C LYS A 766 -25.59 21.07 -20.05
N SER A 767 -25.48 20.01 -20.86
CA SER A 767 -26.28 18.79 -20.69
C SER A 767 -26.02 18.11 -19.35
N GLY A 768 -24.77 18.12 -18.87
CA GLY A 768 -24.41 17.62 -17.55
C GLY A 768 -25.11 18.36 -16.42
N PHE A 769 -25.12 19.71 -16.44
CA PHE A 769 -25.84 20.53 -15.46
C PHE A 769 -27.34 20.22 -15.45
N GLN A 770 -27.94 19.97 -16.62
CA GLN A 770 -29.34 19.56 -16.73
C GLN A 770 -29.61 18.19 -16.08
N GLN A 771 -28.66 17.24 -16.15
CA GLN A 771 -28.80 15.95 -15.45
C GLN A 771 -28.58 16.09 -13.94
N LEU A 772 -27.61 16.92 -13.51
CA LEU A 772 -27.37 17.17 -12.09
C LEU A 772 -28.60 17.77 -11.40
N ALA A 773 -29.38 18.60 -12.09
CA ALA A 773 -30.62 19.15 -11.55
C ALA A 773 -31.72 18.09 -11.29
N LYS A 774 -31.61 16.89 -11.89
CA LYS A 774 -32.55 15.78 -11.69
C LYS A 774 -32.19 14.92 -10.46
N ILE A 775 -31.00 15.05 -9.90
CA ILE A 775 -30.56 14.26 -8.74
C ILE A 775 -31.32 14.75 -7.49
N PRO A 776 -31.94 13.85 -6.70
CA PRO A 776 -32.52 14.20 -5.40
C PRO A 776 -31.52 14.94 -4.51
N GLY A 777 -31.93 16.04 -3.88
CA GLY A 777 -31.03 16.86 -3.03
C GLY A 777 -30.02 17.73 -3.78
N SER A 778 -30.03 17.73 -5.12
CA SER A 778 -29.25 18.68 -5.92
C SER A 778 -29.67 20.13 -5.65
N GLU A 779 -28.67 21.00 -5.61
CA GLU A 779 -28.87 22.45 -5.50
C GLU A 779 -29.46 23.09 -6.77
N ARG A 780 -29.53 22.33 -7.87
CA ARG A 780 -30.09 22.78 -9.17
C ARG A 780 -29.44 24.08 -9.66
N ARG A 781 -28.11 24.18 -9.52
CA ARG A 781 -27.32 25.31 -10.02
C ARG A 781 -27.53 25.47 -11.52
N ALA A 782 -27.82 26.69 -11.96
CA ALA A 782 -27.88 27.02 -13.37
C ALA A 782 -26.47 27.02 -13.97
N PHE A 783 -26.34 26.58 -15.23
CA PHE A 783 -25.07 26.65 -15.94
C PHE A 783 -24.69 28.11 -16.22
N ASP A 784 -23.45 28.47 -15.87
CA ASP A 784 -22.85 29.77 -16.15
C ASP A 784 -21.40 29.55 -16.60
N ALA A 785 -21.15 29.72 -17.89
CA ALA A 785 -19.83 29.53 -18.49
C ALA A 785 -18.76 30.42 -17.84
N GLY A 786 -19.12 31.61 -17.34
CA GLY A 786 -18.18 32.55 -16.72
C GLY A 786 -17.74 32.16 -15.31
N LYS A 787 -18.46 31.22 -14.66
CA LYS A 787 -18.14 30.70 -13.32
C LYS A 787 -17.57 29.29 -13.33
N CYS A 788 -17.50 28.68 -14.51
CA CYS A 788 -17.06 27.31 -14.70
C CYS A 788 -15.66 27.31 -15.31
N ASN A 789 -14.66 26.86 -14.54
CA ASN A 789 -13.28 26.84 -15.01
C ASN A 789 -13.02 25.67 -15.97
N ASN A 790 -13.40 25.82 -17.24
CA ASN A 790 -13.17 24.82 -18.28
C ASN A 790 -12.39 25.44 -19.46
N PRO A 791 -11.22 24.87 -19.85
CA PRO A 791 -10.42 25.38 -20.97
C PRO A 791 -11.14 25.46 -22.32
N THR A 792 -12.21 24.68 -22.53
CA THR A 792 -12.94 24.65 -23.81
C THR A 792 -13.92 25.81 -23.97
N PHE A 793 -14.12 26.66 -22.97
CA PHE A 793 -15.10 27.73 -23.04
C PHE A 793 -14.45 29.01 -23.55
N GLY A 794 -15.03 29.61 -24.59
CA GLY A 794 -14.57 30.87 -25.19
C GLY A 794 -15.72 31.83 -25.51
N PRO A 795 -15.39 33.09 -25.89
CA PRO A 795 -16.39 34.09 -26.25
C PRO A 795 -17.32 33.58 -27.35
N GLY A 796 -18.63 33.81 -27.19
CA GLY A 796 -19.64 33.45 -28.19
C GLY A 796 -19.83 31.95 -28.42
N GLY A 797 -19.48 31.09 -27.46
CA GLY A 797 -19.59 29.62 -27.58
C GLY A 797 -18.48 28.98 -28.42
N THR A 798 -17.37 29.69 -28.61
CA THR A 798 -16.19 29.16 -29.29
C THR A 798 -15.43 28.15 -28.40
N ASN A 799 -14.70 27.22 -29.02
CA ASN A 799 -13.81 26.30 -28.32
C ASN A 799 -12.33 26.68 -28.55
N PRO A 800 -11.75 27.58 -27.73
CA PRO A 800 -10.38 28.04 -27.89
C PRO A 800 -9.35 26.92 -27.67
N TYR A 801 -9.68 25.95 -26.81
CA TYR A 801 -8.84 24.78 -26.56
C TYR A 801 -8.61 23.96 -27.84
N ALA A 802 -9.69 23.57 -28.52
CA ALA A 802 -9.60 22.88 -29.81
C ALA A 802 -9.01 23.76 -30.92
N ALA A 803 -9.27 25.07 -30.91
CA ALA A 803 -8.67 26.00 -31.87
C ALA A 803 -7.14 26.12 -31.71
N SER A 804 -6.62 25.84 -30.51
CA SER A 804 -5.19 25.82 -30.20
C SER A 804 -4.48 24.48 -30.49
N ALA A 805 -5.16 23.55 -31.18
CA ALA A 805 -4.59 22.27 -31.59
C ALA A 805 -3.42 22.48 -32.56
N ASP A 806 -2.32 21.79 -32.30
CA ASP A 806 -1.15 21.83 -33.18
C ASP A 806 -1.50 21.17 -34.51
N GLN A 807 -1.16 21.82 -35.62
CA GLN A 807 -1.40 21.22 -36.93
C GLN A 807 -0.48 20.00 -37.13
N PRO A 808 -1.00 18.87 -37.64
CA PRO A 808 -0.18 17.69 -37.90
C PRO A 808 0.93 18.03 -38.91
N GLN A 809 2.09 17.43 -38.72
CA GLN A 809 3.26 17.69 -39.55
C GLN A 809 3.10 17.07 -40.93
N ASP A 810 3.64 17.70 -41.99
CA ASP A 810 3.58 17.17 -43.36
C ASP A 810 4.19 15.76 -43.48
N CYS A 811 5.22 15.45 -42.67
CA CYS A 811 5.78 14.11 -42.65
C CYS A 811 4.76 13.06 -42.19
N ASP A 812 3.77 13.39 -41.37
CA ASP A 812 2.66 12.53 -40.94
C ASP A 812 1.46 12.54 -41.90
N LYS A 813 1.60 13.12 -43.10
CA LYS A 813 0.59 13.02 -44.15
C LYS A 813 0.63 11.65 -44.84
N LYS A 814 -0.54 11.06 -45.10
CA LYS A 814 -0.66 9.81 -45.85
C LYS A 814 0.03 9.94 -47.22
N GLY A 815 0.87 8.95 -47.56
CA GLY A 815 1.64 8.94 -48.79
C GLY A 815 2.97 9.71 -48.73
N SER A 816 3.30 10.36 -47.60
CA SER A 816 4.63 10.93 -47.38
C SER A 816 5.70 9.84 -47.43
N THR A 817 6.78 10.09 -48.16
CA THR A 817 7.97 9.21 -48.22
C THR A 817 8.87 9.32 -46.99
N VAL A 818 8.64 10.33 -46.15
CA VAL A 818 9.40 10.61 -44.93
C VAL A 818 8.48 10.54 -43.72
N GLN A 819 8.89 9.80 -42.70
CA GLN A 819 8.18 9.68 -41.43
C GLN A 819 8.79 10.57 -40.33
N CYS A 820 7.94 11.25 -39.56
CA CYS A 820 8.37 12.08 -38.45
C CYS A 820 9.05 11.20 -37.39
N ALA A 821 10.21 11.62 -36.90
CA ALA A 821 10.99 10.85 -35.92
C ALA A 821 10.52 11.03 -34.47
N THR A 822 9.62 12.00 -34.23
CA THR A 822 9.10 12.35 -32.90
C THR A 822 8.34 11.20 -32.27
N GLY A 823 8.70 10.87 -31.02
CA GLY A 823 8.01 9.85 -30.25
C GLY A 823 6.63 10.29 -29.77
N THR A 824 5.75 9.32 -29.56
CA THR A 824 4.34 9.54 -29.20
C THR A 824 4.04 9.20 -27.75
N GLY A 825 2.86 9.61 -27.28
CA GLY A 825 2.37 9.22 -25.96
C GLY A 825 3.31 9.57 -24.83
N GLY A 826 3.47 8.65 -23.88
CA GLY A 826 4.35 8.84 -22.73
C GLY A 826 5.84 8.73 -23.06
N ASN A 827 6.20 8.33 -24.28
CA ASN A 827 7.58 8.19 -24.72
C ASN A 827 7.92 9.10 -25.91
N LYS A 828 8.40 10.31 -25.58
CA LYS A 828 8.79 11.31 -26.58
C LYS A 828 10.19 11.10 -27.18
N ALA A 829 10.88 10.00 -26.87
CA ALA A 829 12.19 9.70 -27.46
C ALA A 829 12.07 9.49 -28.97
N THR A 830 13.06 9.95 -29.73
CA THR A 830 13.03 9.83 -31.19
C THR A 830 13.41 8.43 -31.66
N THR A 831 12.66 7.88 -32.61
CA THR A 831 13.07 6.66 -33.31
C THR A 831 14.02 7.01 -34.46
N PRO A 832 15.18 6.36 -34.59
CA PRO A 832 16.06 6.56 -35.74
C PRO A 832 15.33 6.15 -37.03
N VAL A 833 15.03 7.13 -37.89
CA VAL A 833 14.47 6.90 -39.24
C VAL A 833 15.62 6.71 -40.23
N SER A 834 15.53 5.69 -41.09
CA SER A 834 16.56 5.49 -42.12
C SER A 834 16.41 6.58 -43.19
N LYS A 835 17.49 7.34 -43.44
CA LYS A 835 17.49 8.43 -44.43
C LYS A 835 17.24 7.87 -45.84
N GLY A 836 16.03 8.05 -46.37
CA GLY A 836 15.79 8.00 -47.81
C GLY A 836 16.58 9.13 -48.47
N GLY A 837 17.46 8.78 -49.41
CA GLY A 837 18.31 9.74 -50.11
C GLY A 837 17.51 10.77 -50.91
N GLY A 838 17.61 12.03 -50.50
CA GLY A 838 17.11 13.19 -51.25
C GLY A 838 17.88 14.42 -50.79
N LYS A 839 18.85 14.87 -51.60
CA LYS A 839 19.49 16.17 -51.43
C LYS A 839 18.47 17.26 -51.77
N THR A 840 18.07 18.09 -50.82
CA THR A 840 17.74 19.50 -51.09
C THR A 840 17.86 20.35 -49.83
N ALA A 841 18.78 21.31 -49.94
CA ALA A 841 18.88 22.63 -49.30
C ALA A 841 18.49 22.81 -47.83
N ALA A 842 19.53 23.05 -47.02
CA ALA A 842 19.44 23.93 -45.88
C ALA A 842 18.95 25.32 -46.31
N ALA A 843 17.95 25.85 -45.61
CA ALA A 843 17.71 27.29 -45.53
C ALA A 843 17.72 27.68 -44.05
N ARG A 844 18.78 28.40 -43.67
CA ARG A 844 18.87 29.16 -42.43
C ARG A 844 17.91 30.35 -42.52
N GLY A 845 17.11 30.55 -41.48
CA GLY A 845 16.47 31.82 -41.14
C GLY A 845 16.45 31.93 -39.63
N ALA A 846 17.35 32.75 -39.09
CA ALA A 846 17.55 32.99 -37.66
C ALA A 846 16.94 34.34 -37.25
N ALA A 847 16.45 34.44 -36.01
CA ALA A 847 16.58 35.60 -35.10
C ALA A 847 15.94 35.21 -33.75
N THR A 848 16.66 34.80 -32.69
CA THR A 848 17.49 35.53 -31.70
C THR A 848 16.76 36.42 -30.69
N SER A 849 16.75 35.98 -29.42
CA SER A 849 17.28 36.66 -28.22
C SER A 849 17.38 35.57 -27.12
N GLY A 850 18.51 35.15 -26.52
CA GLY A 850 19.65 35.86 -25.93
C GLY A 850 19.27 36.27 -24.49
N THR A 851 19.86 35.85 -23.36
CA THR A 851 21.19 35.29 -23.00
C THR A 851 21.14 34.84 -21.48
N PRO A 852 22.24 34.47 -20.75
CA PRO A 852 22.87 33.14 -20.56
C PRO A 852 23.03 32.61 -19.10
N GLY A 853 23.58 31.39 -18.98
CA GLY A 853 24.48 30.93 -17.90
C GLY A 853 23.84 29.98 -16.88
N THR A 854 24.39 28.84 -16.48
CA THR A 854 25.78 28.34 -16.42
C THR A 854 25.81 26.82 -16.51
N ALA A 855 26.79 26.30 -17.24
CA ALA A 855 27.12 24.87 -17.30
C ALA A 855 28.05 24.47 -16.15
N THR A 856 27.90 23.24 -15.65
CA THR A 856 29.00 22.44 -15.13
C THR A 856 28.89 21.05 -15.72
N ALA A 857 29.91 20.69 -16.48
CA ALA A 857 30.12 19.37 -17.08
C ALA A 857 30.68 18.38 -16.04
N GLY A 858 30.30 17.12 -16.19
CA GLY A 858 30.96 15.97 -15.55
C GLY A 858 30.91 14.79 -16.51
N ALA A 859 32.08 14.48 -17.08
CA ALA A 859 32.28 13.47 -18.12
C ALA A 859 32.63 12.08 -17.53
N GLY A 860 32.46 11.06 -18.38
CA GLY A 860 33.11 9.74 -18.28
C GLY A 860 32.24 8.69 -17.56
N THR A 861 32.20 7.42 -17.95
CA THR A 861 32.97 6.64 -18.93
C THR A 861 32.28 5.28 -19.09
N ALA A 862 32.42 4.68 -20.27
CA ALA A 862 31.89 3.37 -20.64
C ALA A 862 32.69 2.17 -20.06
N ALA A 863 31.99 1.07 -19.80
CA ALA A 863 32.44 -0.33 -19.82
C ALA A 863 31.17 -1.21 -19.78
N GLY A 864 30.91 -2.27 -20.57
CA GLY A 864 31.76 -3.14 -21.35
C GLY A 864 31.72 -4.57 -20.78
N GLY A 865 31.00 -5.51 -21.41
CA GLY A 865 30.99 -6.97 -21.13
C GLY A 865 29.58 -7.57 -21.12
N ALA A 866 29.03 -8.23 -22.16
CA ALA A 866 29.40 -9.46 -22.88
C ALA A 866 28.97 -10.78 -22.19
N GLY A 867 27.95 -11.45 -22.77
CA GLY A 867 28.05 -12.86 -23.19
C GLY A 867 27.27 -13.98 -22.45
N ALA A 868 26.61 -14.83 -23.27
CA ALA A 868 26.10 -16.21 -23.08
C ALA A 868 24.59 -16.35 -22.75
N ALA A 869 23.68 -16.81 -23.63
CA ALA A 869 23.55 -18.10 -24.38
C ALA A 869 23.44 -19.31 -23.42
N ALA A 870 22.58 -20.33 -23.55
CA ALA A 870 21.48 -20.73 -24.43
C ALA A 870 20.80 -21.97 -23.77
N GLY A 871 19.65 -22.44 -24.27
CA GLY A 871 19.19 -23.83 -24.07
C GLY A 871 17.68 -24.00 -23.92
N GLY A 872 17.02 -24.40 -25.02
CA GLY A 872 15.61 -24.83 -25.02
C GLY A 872 15.46 -26.36 -24.95
N ALA A 873 14.21 -26.82 -24.80
CA ALA A 873 13.72 -28.11 -25.27
C ALA A 873 12.18 -28.16 -25.24
N ASP A 874 11.62 -28.68 -26.33
CA ASP A 874 10.22 -28.92 -26.67
C ASP A 874 9.52 -30.03 -25.87
N GLY A 875 8.18 -30.11 -25.97
CA GLY A 875 7.42 -31.32 -25.67
C GLY A 875 5.90 -31.15 -25.56
N GLN A 876 5.15 -31.67 -26.53
CA GLN A 876 3.70 -31.60 -26.74
C GLN A 876 2.83 -32.40 -25.73
N GLY A 877 1.55 -32.05 -25.65
CA GLY A 877 0.48 -32.94 -25.17
C GLY A 877 -0.87 -32.24 -24.96
N ALA A 878 -1.79 -32.42 -25.90
CA ALA A 878 -3.18 -31.94 -25.84
C ALA A 878 -4.11 -33.01 -25.24
N ALA A 879 -5.10 -32.61 -24.44
CA ALA A 879 -6.41 -33.29 -24.29
C ALA A 879 -7.43 -32.35 -23.60
N ALA A 880 -8.70 -32.52 -23.98
CA ALA A 880 -9.84 -31.62 -23.83
C ALA A 880 -10.72 -31.91 -22.59
N GLY A 881 -11.59 -30.95 -22.23
CA GLY A 881 -12.91 -31.24 -21.59
C GLY A 881 -13.36 -30.37 -20.41
N ASP A 882 -14.18 -29.37 -20.72
CA ASP A 882 -15.33 -28.81 -19.97
C ASP A 882 -15.22 -27.83 -18.78
N PRO A 883 -16.24 -26.95 -18.60
CA PRO A 883 -16.07 -25.58 -18.12
C PRO A 883 -16.89 -25.31 -16.84
N ALA A 884 -16.22 -24.87 -15.78
CA ALA A 884 -16.80 -24.04 -14.72
C ALA A 884 -15.71 -23.79 -13.68
N GLN A 885 -14.99 -22.68 -13.79
CA GLN A 885 -14.24 -22.15 -12.66
C GLN A 885 -13.89 -20.68 -12.89
N GLU A 886 -14.47 -19.82 -12.05
CA GLU A 886 -14.05 -18.44 -11.87
C GLU A 886 -12.57 -18.41 -11.48
N GLY A 887 -11.73 -18.08 -12.46
CA GLY A 887 -10.28 -18.00 -12.30
C GLY A 887 -9.86 -16.67 -11.69
N ASP A 888 -9.59 -16.71 -10.39
CA ASP A 888 -8.97 -15.67 -9.57
C ASP A 888 -7.52 -15.39 -10.05
N ALA A 889 -7.29 -14.20 -10.61
CA ALA A 889 -5.98 -13.69 -11.02
C ALA A 889 -5.60 -12.44 -10.23
N GLY A 890 -5.61 -12.53 -8.90
CA GLY A 890 -5.07 -11.52 -7.99
C GLY A 890 -3.54 -11.58 -7.85
N GLY A 891 -2.80 -11.20 -8.91
CA GLY A 891 -1.35 -11.02 -8.86
C GLY A 891 -0.96 -9.61 -8.41
N SER A 892 -0.75 -9.41 -7.11
CA SER A 892 -0.27 -8.13 -6.56
C SER A 892 1.22 -7.91 -6.84
N GLY A 893 1.53 -7.04 -7.80
CA GLY A 893 2.81 -6.35 -7.92
C GLY A 893 2.69 -4.97 -7.29
N GLY A 894 3.41 -4.74 -6.19
CA GLY A 894 3.39 -3.46 -5.45
C GLY A 894 3.76 -2.28 -6.34
N SER A 895 2.83 -1.34 -6.49
CA SER A 895 3.09 -0.01 -7.03
C SER A 895 3.68 0.85 -5.91
N GLY A 896 5.00 1.09 -5.99
CA GLY A 896 5.58 2.30 -5.42
C GLY A 896 5.09 3.49 -6.23
N GLY A 897 3.88 3.98 -5.93
CA GLY A 897 3.36 5.23 -6.47
C GLY A 897 4.14 6.39 -5.88
N GLN A 898 4.87 7.12 -6.73
CA GLN A 898 5.41 8.43 -6.37
C GLN A 898 4.24 9.36 -6.01
N GLN A 899 4.22 9.84 -4.77
CA GLN A 899 3.34 10.92 -4.35
C GLN A 899 3.72 12.19 -5.11
N TYR A 900 2.86 12.63 -6.02
CA TYR A 900 2.89 14.00 -6.52
C TYR A 900 2.33 14.90 -5.40
N ALA A 901 3.19 15.73 -4.83
CA ALA A 901 2.77 16.79 -3.92
C ALA A 901 1.99 17.83 -4.73
N ALA A 902 0.73 18.09 -4.35
CA ALA A 902 -0.09 19.14 -4.92
C ALA A 902 0.27 20.49 -4.27
N ASP A 903 0.62 21.49 -5.08
CA ASP A 903 0.73 22.87 -4.62
C ASP A 903 -0.67 23.48 -4.42
N ALA A 904 -0.87 24.10 -3.25
CA ALA A 904 -2.11 24.78 -2.89
C ALA A 904 -2.15 26.20 -3.49
N VAL A 905 -3.26 26.56 -4.13
CA VAL A 905 -3.55 27.94 -4.55
C VAL A 905 -4.03 28.74 -3.34
N ALA A 906 -3.34 29.83 -3.00
CA ALA A 906 -3.67 30.67 -1.84
C ALA A 906 -4.33 31.99 -2.26
N LEU A 907 -5.38 32.42 -1.52
CA LEU A 907 -5.96 33.76 -1.58
C LEU A 907 -5.84 34.48 -0.22
N SER A 908 -5.42 35.75 -0.27
CA SER A 908 -5.10 36.63 0.86
C SER A 908 -6.32 37.07 1.68
N HIS A 909 -6.19 37.13 3.01
CA HIS A 909 -7.22 37.68 3.91
C HIS A 909 -6.76 38.94 4.65
N ALA A 910 -7.66 39.93 4.69
CA ALA A 910 -7.50 41.27 5.24
C ALA A 910 -7.52 41.32 6.79
N SER A 911 -7.00 42.44 7.28
CA SER A 911 -6.47 42.74 8.62
C SER A 911 -7.48 43.19 9.69
N GLY A 912 -7.28 42.77 10.94
CA GLY A 912 -7.77 43.44 12.16
C GLY A 912 -6.68 43.44 13.24
N THR A 913 -6.04 44.58 13.48
CA THR A 913 -4.71 44.69 14.13
C THR A 913 -4.70 45.20 15.58
N GLY A 914 -5.82 45.58 16.20
CA GLY A 914 -5.79 46.18 17.55
C GLY A 914 -5.50 45.21 18.71
N LEU A 915 -6.34 44.18 18.88
CA LEU A 915 -6.28 43.25 20.02
C LEU A 915 -5.09 42.28 19.94
N ARG A 916 -4.57 42.04 18.72
CA ARG A 916 -3.49 41.09 18.46
C ARG A 916 -2.12 41.60 18.93
N HIS A 917 -1.86 42.91 18.81
CA HIS A 917 -0.58 43.50 19.22
C HIS A 917 -0.48 43.65 20.75
N THR A 918 -1.58 43.97 21.43
CA THR A 918 -1.63 44.04 22.90
C THR A 918 -1.44 42.66 23.54
N LEU A 919 -2.09 41.61 22.99
CA LEU A 919 -1.87 40.24 23.45
C LEU A 919 -0.45 39.73 23.17
N MET A 920 0.18 40.14 22.05
CA MET A 920 1.57 39.82 21.75
C MET A 920 2.57 40.47 22.73
N LEU A 921 2.35 41.72 23.13
CA LEU A 921 3.18 42.40 24.12
C LEU A 921 3.08 41.75 25.51
N VAL A 922 1.86 41.39 25.93
CA VAL A 922 1.64 40.71 27.22
C VAL A 922 2.25 39.31 27.22
N ALA A 923 2.11 38.55 26.14
CA ALA A 923 2.71 37.22 26.00
C ALA A 923 4.25 37.29 25.97
N GLY A 924 4.83 38.27 25.28
CA GLY A 924 6.27 38.49 25.24
C GLY A 924 6.86 38.86 26.61
N LEU A 925 6.17 39.71 27.38
CA LEU A 925 6.56 40.07 28.74
C LEU A 925 6.48 38.89 29.71
N LEU A 926 5.43 38.06 29.60
CA LEU A 926 5.30 36.84 30.41
C LEU A 926 6.38 35.80 30.07
N LEU A 927 6.72 35.64 28.78
CA LEU A 927 7.80 34.75 28.35
C LEU A 927 9.17 35.22 28.88
N GLY A 928 9.44 36.53 28.81
CA GLY A 928 10.64 37.14 29.38
C GLY A 928 10.73 36.96 30.89
N ALA A 929 9.62 37.14 31.61
CA ALA A 929 9.54 36.92 33.05
C ALA A 929 9.83 35.45 33.43
N VAL A 930 9.28 34.47 32.70
CA VAL A 930 9.49 33.03 32.96
C VAL A 930 10.92 32.58 32.68
N ILE A 931 11.61 33.19 31.70
CA ILE A 931 13.00 32.88 31.37
C ILE A 931 13.97 33.51 32.37
N VAL A 932 13.69 34.74 32.83
CA VAL A 932 14.64 35.54 33.64
C VAL A 932 14.45 35.34 35.15
N LEU A 933 13.23 35.08 35.64
CA LEU A 933 13.00 34.90 37.09
C LEU A 933 13.78 33.72 37.69
N PRO A 934 13.79 32.51 37.10
CA PRO A 934 14.46 31.36 37.71
C PRO A 934 15.97 31.56 37.94
N PRO A 935 16.78 32.07 36.98
CA PRO A 935 18.20 32.32 37.23
C PRO A 935 18.43 33.49 38.21
N VAL A 936 17.57 34.52 38.24
CA VAL A 936 17.70 35.64 39.19
C VAL A 936 17.34 35.23 40.61
N VAL A 937 16.31 34.40 40.80
CA VAL A 937 15.91 33.87 42.10
C VAL A 937 16.92 32.83 42.61
N ALA A 938 17.44 31.97 41.73
CA ALA A 938 18.51 31.02 42.06
C ALA A 938 19.84 31.73 42.39
N GLY A 939 20.17 32.81 41.68
CA GLY A 939 21.34 33.64 41.96
C GLY A 939 21.23 34.38 43.30
N ARG A 940 20.02 34.84 43.66
CA ARG A 940 19.76 35.49 44.96
C ARG A 940 19.74 34.50 46.12
N SER A 941 19.18 33.30 45.96
CA SER A 941 19.18 32.28 47.01
C SER A 941 20.59 31.71 47.27
N ALA A 942 21.41 31.54 46.22
CA ALA A 942 22.81 31.14 46.36
C ALA A 942 23.69 32.20 47.04
N ARG A 943 23.42 33.50 46.82
CA ARG A 943 24.10 34.60 47.54
C ARG A 943 23.67 34.68 49.00
N ARG A 944 22.40 34.40 49.30
CA ARG A 944 21.88 34.35 50.69
C ARG A 944 22.41 33.15 51.46
N ALA A 945 22.60 32.00 50.80
CA ALA A 945 23.24 30.83 51.41
C ALA A 945 24.73 31.10 51.72
N ARG A 946 25.44 31.82 50.85
CA ARG A 946 26.85 32.19 51.09
C ARG A 946 27.05 33.27 52.16
N SER A 947 26.05 34.10 52.46
CA SER A 947 26.16 35.07 53.55
C SER A 947 25.79 34.50 54.92
N LEU A 948 25.27 33.27 54.99
CA LEU A 948 24.94 32.59 56.24
C LEU A 948 26.05 31.61 56.69
N ASP A 949 26.94 31.19 55.78
CA ASP A 949 28.10 30.32 56.09
C ASP A 949 29.42 31.09 56.34
N GLY A 950 29.41 32.43 56.28
CA GLY A 950 30.62 33.27 56.38
C GLY A 950 30.94 33.83 57.78
N GLY A 951 30.32 33.31 58.85
CA GLY A 951 30.32 33.92 60.18
C GLY A 951 31.05 33.20 61.32
N GLU A 952 31.73 32.07 61.08
CA GLU A 952 32.52 31.38 62.12
C GLU A 952 33.84 30.88 61.51
N GLY A 953 34.91 31.66 61.71
CA GLY A 953 36.24 31.29 61.21
C GLY A 953 37.35 32.33 61.40
N GLU A 954 37.29 33.18 62.43
CA GLU A 954 38.45 33.92 62.95
C GLU A 954 38.25 34.16 64.46
N ARG A 955 38.71 33.21 65.28
CA ARG A 955 39.31 33.37 66.62
C ARG A 955 39.83 32.04 67.14
#